data_AF-A0AA97I2F7-F1
#
_entry.id   AF-A0AA97I2F7-F1
#
_cell.length_a   1.000
_cell.length_b   1.000
_cell.length_c   1.000
_cell.angle_alpha   90.00
_cell.angle_beta   90.00
_cell.angle_gamma   90.00
#
_symmetry.space_group_name_H-M   'P 1'
#
loop_
_entity.id
_entity.type
_entity.pdbx_description
1 polymer ?
#
loop_
_entity_poly.entity_id
_entity_poly.type
_entity_poly.pdbx_seq_one_letter_code
_entity_poly.pdbx_strand_id
1 'polypeptide(L)'
;MIHDPPVKKVLYWCKKCNIPLLGKTCSCGSESKSIQLLKPYELRPALSADLLLIKTLIRDKFGPVPLSGIILLNKSGGADRTDLAIMNGERLGWLIFDPVERKYRFDIAVEALPFILSHVTKGIVDLYTDTDHSKGMGRVGGKRLQLTSPMPNGMVIVKYKNKFGTGIIKDNKIKVKELVAVEPVTVPDPKWKDVIQKNRKHLKHLEHKAIRTIKDHINDRPTANVSFSGGKDSTVVLHLAKKAGVTKAFFIDTGLEFPETIDFVRSKGVEIIEKGGDFWQAVERAGPPAKDNRWCCKLLKLHPLKVYLSEVGSCVTIQGNRWYESWNRAGLEETNQNPANPLQLNISPIRSWRALEVYLYLWWQNLEINPLYEKGLERIGCYLCPAMLESEYEDLRMLHPDYAERWDQFLDQWADKKGLPEEFRKWGLWRWRALPPKMREICKERGIEINYDYTLKTGPAREIRTKEPEVIKIRPEEQEAALGKPAGYDVSVIRKDFPILGDVTYLDNAATSFSPEPVVDAIIDFEHNYRANIGRGVHRLTQISSQRYWHAHEKVAKFIGGENGITVFTKNTTEAINMVAGGISWNPGDRIVTTVLEHHSNLLPWRALSKQGVIVDVIGTDSSYSPDLSELKRVICPSTKLVAVTYASNVLGVVTPVCEIAKICHENGIKLLVDGAQAVPHMPVNVSDIGCDFFVFSGHKMLGPTGTGVLWMKEPSIEPLFLGGGMVESVTKDGFTAESGYKRFEAGTPNISGGIGLGIAADYLEKIGMGAVREYEETLTNRLIEGLKKIPGVTVYAPDCPENRIGVVSFNVEGFHPHEIAQELDENADIMVRSGFHCCQPLMEYLGLNEGTVRASIGMYNTMHEIDLLIATIEEIVQ
;
A
#
# COMPACT_ATOMS: atom_id res chain seq x y z
N MET A 1 -0.54 -18.74 9.62
CA MET A 1 -1.59 -18.58 10.66
C MET A 1 -1.09 -17.53 11.62
N ILE A 2 -1.80 -16.40 11.80
CA ILE A 2 -1.41 -15.43 12.84
C ILE A 2 -1.66 -16.13 14.17
N HIS A 3 -0.61 -16.35 14.97
CA HIS A 3 -0.75 -16.89 16.31
C HIS A 3 -1.78 -16.04 17.07
N ASP A 4 -2.79 -16.69 17.64
CA ASP A 4 -3.72 -16.01 18.54
C ASP A 4 -2.86 -15.41 19.68
N PRO A 5 -2.88 -14.09 19.89
CA PRO A 5 -1.93 -13.46 20.79
C PRO A 5 -1.95 -14.10 22.21
N PRO A 6 -0.84 -14.05 22.96
CA PRO A 6 -0.77 -14.58 24.32
C PRO A 6 -1.34 -13.55 25.32
N VAL A 7 -2.63 -13.28 25.23
CA VAL A 7 -3.29 -12.11 25.82
C VAL A 7 -4.52 -12.49 26.65
N LYS A 8 -4.85 -11.65 27.63
CA LYS A 8 -5.96 -11.90 28.57
C LYS A 8 -7.32 -11.72 27.86
N LYS A 9 -7.93 -12.84 27.52
CA LYS A 9 -9.29 -12.91 26.92
C LYS A 9 -10.42 -12.68 27.92
N VAL A 10 -10.08 -12.57 29.21
CA VAL A 10 -11.03 -12.54 30.32
C VAL A 10 -10.76 -11.31 31.20
N LEU A 11 -11.83 -10.67 31.64
CA LEU A 11 -11.84 -9.72 32.74
C LEU A 11 -12.27 -10.47 34.01
N TYR A 12 -11.54 -10.30 35.10
CA TYR A 12 -11.95 -10.79 36.41
C TYR A 12 -12.67 -9.68 37.17
N TRP A 13 -13.72 -10.03 37.91
CA TRP A 13 -14.50 -9.08 38.71
C TRP A 13 -14.70 -9.61 40.13
N CYS A 14 -14.38 -8.80 41.13
CA CYS A 14 -14.62 -9.14 42.53
C CYS A 14 -16.10 -8.93 42.85
N LYS A 15 -16.87 -10.00 43.11
CA LYS A 15 -18.29 -9.86 43.46
C LYS A 15 -18.50 -9.09 44.76
N LYS A 16 -17.64 -9.32 45.77
CA LYS A 16 -17.76 -8.70 47.10
C LYS A 16 -17.39 -7.21 47.12
N CYS A 17 -16.28 -6.85 46.48
CA CYS A 17 -15.82 -5.46 46.43
C CYS A 17 -16.41 -4.67 45.26
N ASN A 18 -17.09 -5.35 44.34
CA ASN A 18 -17.65 -4.80 43.10
C ASN A 18 -16.63 -4.04 42.22
N ILE A 19 -15.44 -4.61 42.02
CA ILE A 19 -14.37 -3.97 41.23
C ILE A 19 -13.79 -4.91 40.16
N PRO A 20 -13.25 -4.36 39.07
CA PRO A 20 -12.45 -5.12 38.13
C PRO A 20 -11.08 -5.50 38.73
N LEU A 21 -10.59 -6.67 38.34
CA LEU A 21 -9.33 -7.24 38.78
C LEU A 21 -8.43 -7.55 37.58
N LEU A 22 -7.14 -7.26 37.74
CA LEU A 22 -6.09 -7.58 36.76
C LEU A 22 -5.67 -9.06 36.81
N GLY A 23 -6.03 -9.78 37.87
CA GLY A 23 -5.78 -11.20 38.05
C GLY A 23 -6.96 -11.92 38.71
N LYS A 24 -6.84 -13.24 38.87
CA LYS A 24 -7.92 -14.13 39.35
C LYS A 24 -8.34 -13.87 40.80
N THR A 25 -7.49 -13.28 41.62
CA THR A 25 -7.72 -13.15 43.07
C THR A 25 -7.82 -11.69 43.49
N CYS A 26 -8.83 -11.39 44.30
CA CYS A 26 -8.94 -10.11 45.00
C CYS A 26 -8.17 -10.16 46.32
N SER A 27 -7.59 -9.05 46.75
CA SER A 27 -6.95 -8.95 48.08
C SER A 27 -7.93 -9.03 49.25
N CYS A 28 -9.26 -9.06 49.01
CA CYS A 28 -10.26 -9.33 50.06
C CYS A 28 -10.56 -10.82 50.29
N GLY A 29 -9.93 -11.72 49.52
CA GLY A 29 -10.08 -13.18 49.66
C GLY A 29 -11.30 -13.80 48.97
N SER A 30 -12.19 -13.01 48.36
CA SER A 30 -13.35 -13.56 47.62
C SER A 30 -12.97 -14.10 46.24
N GLU A 31 -13.70 -15.12 45.79
CA GLU A 31 -13.63 -15.60 44.40
C GLU A 31 -14.02 -14.50 43.40
N SER A 32 -13.32 -14.48 42.26
CA SER A 32 -13.63 -13.56 41.17
C SER A 32 -14.53 -14.23 40.13
N LYS A 33 -15.42 -13.42 39.55
CA LYS A 33 -16.20 -13.81 38.37
C LYS A 33 -15.36 -13.54 37.12
N SER A 34 -15.30 -14.50 36.20
CA SER A 34 -14.73 -14.30 34.87
C SER A 34 -15.78 -13.76 33.89
N ILE A 35 -15.43 -12.70 33.17
CA ILE A 35 -16.25 -12.10 32.11
C ILE A 35 -15.47 -12.24 30.82
N GLN A 36 -16.06 -12.93 29.84
CA GLN A 36 -15.45 -13.13 28.53
C GLN A 36 -15.47 -11.81 27.75
N LEU A 37 -14.30 -11.35 27.32
CA LEU A 37 -14.19 -10.14 26.51
C LEU A 37 -14.45 -10.45 25.04
N LEU A 38 -15.01 -9.48 24.32
CA LEU A 38 -15.19 -9.47 22.88
C LEU A 38 -13.87 -9.10 22.19
N LYS A 39 -13.62 -9.68 21.01
CA LYS A 39 -12.47 -9.31 20.15
C LYS A 39 -12.57 -7.83 19.74
N PRO A 40 -11.47 -7.05 19.78
CA PRO A 40 -10.08 -7.49 19.95
C PRO A 40 -9.61 -7.61 21.41
N TYR A 41 -10.51 -7.69 22.39
CA TYR A 41 -10.21 -7.81 23.82
C TYR A 41 -9.54 -6.57 24.45
N GLU A 42 -9.56 -5.45 23.74
CA GLU A 42 -9.18 -4.14 24.26
C GLU A 42 -10.27 -3.65 25.22
N LEU A 43 -9.84 -3.22 26.40
CA LEU A 43 -10.71 -2.88 27.53
C LEU A 43 -10.17 -1.62 28.18
N ARG A 44 -10.99 -0.58 28.29
CA ARG A 44 -10.62 0.70 28.91
C ARG A 44 -11.67 1.16 29.93
N PRO A 45 -11.31 2.03 30.90
CA PRO A 45 -12.30 2.78 31.65
C PRO A 45 -13.14 3.69 30.74
N ALA A 46 -14.41 3.84 31.07
CA ALA A 46 -15.22 4.97 30.61
C ALA A 46 -14.72 6.23 31.35
N LEU A 47 -14.25 7.22 30.59
CA LEU A 47 -13.78 8.50 31.12
C LEU A 47 -14.92 9.51 31.23
N SER A 48 -14.62 10.76 31.59
CA SER A 48 -15.65 11.75 31.93
C SER A 48 -16.68 11.96 30.82
N ALA A 49 -16.24 12.15 29.58
CA ALA A 49 -17.13 12.28 28.42
C ALA A 49 -17.97 11.00 28.16
N ASP A 50 -17.36 9.82 28.22
CA ASP A 50 -18.08 8.55 28.02
C ASP A 50 -19.16 8.36 29.09
N LEU A 51 -18.84 8.63 30.36
CA LEU A 51 -19.76 8.50 31.48
C LEU A 51 -20.93 9.47 31.35
N LEU A 52 -20.65 10.72 30.96
CA LEU A 52 -21.69 11.72 30.72
C LEU A 52 -22.61 11.29 29.57
N LEU A 53 -22.04 10.80 28.48
CA LEU A 53 -22.77 10.33 27.30
C LEU A 53 -23.67 9.14 27.65
N ILE A 54 -23.12 8.10 28.30
CA ILE A 54 -23.88 6.91 28.69
C ILE A 54 -25.03 7.29 29.65
N LYS A 55 -24.75 8.12 30.65
CA LYS A 55 -25.77 8.61 31.60
C LYS A 55 -26.88 9.37 30.87
N THR A 56 -26.52 10.24 29.93
CA THR A 56 -27.46 11.05 29.15
C THR A 56 -28.36 10.14 28.30
N LEU A 57 -27.77 9.23 27.53
CA LEU A 57 -28.53 8.31 26.67
C LEU A 57 -29.48 7.40 27.46
N ILE A 58 -29.04 6.89 28.61
CA ILE A 58 -29.90 6.07 29.48
C ILE A 58 -30.99 6.94 30.10
N ARG A 59 -30.66 8.12 30.62
CA ARG A 59 -31.62 9.04 31.25
C ARG A 59 -32.71 9.46 30.28
N ASP A 60 -32.33 9.88 29.09
CA ASP A 60 -33.24 10.40 28.09
C ASP A 60 -34.25 9.34 27.65
N LYS A 61 -33.88 8.06 27.77
CA LYS A 61 -34.68 6.93 27.34
C LYS A 61 -35.47 6.24 28.45
N PHE A 62 -34.90 6.12 29.64
CA PHE A 62 -35.43 5.31 30.75
C PHE A 62 -35.73 6.12 32.03
N GLY A 63 -35.39 7.41 32.05
CA GLY A 63 -35.47 8.24 33.25
C GLY A 63 -34.19 8.18 34.10
N PRO A 64 -34.15 8.89 35.22
CA PRO A 64 -32.94 9.04 36.04
C PRO A 64 -32.55 7.73 36.73
N VAL A 65 -31.73 6.92 36.05
CA VAL A 65 -31.18 5.66 36.56
C VAL A 65 -29.80 5.91 37.18
N PRO A 66 -29.56 5.49 38.44
CA PRO A 66 -28.23 5.56 39.04
C PRO A 66 -27.31 4.52 38.40
N LEU A 67 -26.11 4.95 37.98
CA LEU A 67 -25.06 4.09 37.46
C LEU A 67 -23.85 4.11 38.40
N SER A 68 -23.15 2.98 38.51
CA SER A 68 -21.90 2.91 39.28
C SER A 68 -20.83 3.82 38.67
N GLY A 69 -19.94 4.33 39.52
CA GLY A 69 -18.78 5.11 39.09
C GLY A 69 -17.75 4.31 38.27
N ILE A 70 -17.82 2.98 38.27
CA ILE A 70 -16.91 2.11 37.52
C ILE A 70 -17.64 1.46 36.35
N ILE A 71 -17.40 2.01 35.17
CA ILE A 71 -17.84 1.44 33.90
C ILE A 71 -16.59 1.18 33.06
N LEU A 72 -16.53 -0.01 32.47
CA LEU A 72 -15.51 -0.39 31.51
C LEU A 72 -16.13 -0.50 30.12
N LEU A 73 -15.39 -0.06 29.11
CA LEU A 73 -15.74 -0.19 27.70
C LEU A 73 -14.84 -1.23 27.06
N ASN A 74 -15.45 -2.32 26.62
CA ASN A 74 -14.79 -3.36 25.84
C ASN A 74 -15.08 -3.14 24.36
N LYS A 75 -14.03 -2.79 23.62
CA LYS A 75 -14.10 -2.53 22.19
C LYS A 75 -14.53 -3.77 21.44
N SER A 76 -15.47 -3.60 20.51
CA SER A 76 -15.88 -4.67 19.59
C SER A 76 -15.66 -4.24 18.13
N GLY A 77 -15.49 -5.22 17.24
CA GLY A 77 -15.34 -4.96 15.80
C GLY A 77 -16.63 -4.41 15.17
N GLY A 78 -16.57 -3.22 14.55
CA GLY A 78 -17.72 -2.41 14.16
C GLY A 78 -17.58 -1.69 12.82
N ALA A 79 -18.67 -1.04 12.37
CA ALA A 79 -18.63 -0.06 11.28
C ALA A 79 -17.87 1.21 11.74
N ASP A 80 -18.13 1.62 12.98
CA ASP A 80 -17.42 2.68 13.70
C ASP A 80 -17.35 2.34 15.22
N ARG A 81 -17.74 3.23 16.14
CA ARG A 81 -17.77 2.94 17.59
C ARG A 81 -18.88 1.94 17.97
N THR A 82 -18.49 0.83 18.58
CA THR A 82 -19.40 -0.19 19.13
C THR A 82 -18.73 -0.84 20.34
N ASP A 83 -19.04 -0.35 21.53
CA ASP A 83 -18.40 -0.77 22.77
C ASP A 83 -19.39 -1.46 23.69
N LEU A 84 -19.01 -2.64 24.20
CA LEU A 84 -19.73 -3.30 25.28
C LEU A 84 -19.37 -2.60 26.59
N ALA A 85 -20.34 -1.94 27.21
CA ALA A 85 -20.23 -1.39 28.54
C ALA A 85 -20.42 -2.50 29.59
N ILE A 86 -19.49 -2.59 30.52
CA ILE A 86 -19.49 -3.55 31.62
C ILE A 86 -19.56 -2.75 32.93
N MET A 87 -20.54 -3.10 33.77
CA MET A 87 -20.80 -2.47 35.06
C MET A 87 -21.22 -3.56 36.06
N ASN A 88 -20.79 -3.46 37.31
CA ASN A 88 -21.15 -4.41 38.38
C ASN A 88 -20.82 -5.88 38.08
N GLY A 89 -19.83 -6.12 37.21
CA GLY A 89 -19.46 -7.47 36.78
C GLY A 89 -20.44 -8.13 35.81
N GLU A 90 -21.35 -7.34 35.24
CA GLU A 90 -22.33 -7.75 34.23
C GLU A 90 -22.25 -6.85 32.99
N ARG A 91 -22.89 -7.30 31.91
CA ARG A 91 -23.08 -6.50 30.70
C ARG A 91 -24.10 -5.40 31.02
N LEU A 92 -23.69 -4.14 30.97
CA LEU A 92 -24.61 -3.00 31.08
C LEU A 92 -25.38 -2.80 29.77
N GLY A 93 -24.68 -2.90 28.65
CA GLY A 93 -25.26 -2.65 27.33
C GLY A 93 -24.20 -2.30 26.29
N TRP A 94 -24.64 -1.84 25.13
CA TRP A 94 -23.77 -1.43 24.03
C TRP A 94 -23.89 0.07 23.78
N LEU A 95 -22.76 0.78 23.83
CA LEU A 95 -22.63 2.13 23.31
C LEU A 95 -22.31 2.05 21.82
N ILE A 96 -23.18 2.61 20.99
CA ILE A 96 -23.11 2.48 19.53
C ILE A 96 -23.19 3.87 18.92
N PHE A 97 -22.30 4.17 17.99
CA PHE A 97 -22.41 5.34 17.12
C PHE A 97 -22.92 4.89 15.74
N ASP A 98 -23.96 5.55 15.25
CA ASP A 98 -24.45 5.37 13.88
C ASP A 98 -23.78 6.42 12.96
N PRO A 99 -22.91 6.02 12.01
CA PRO A 99 -22.21 6.98 11.15
C PRO A 99 -23.10 7.63 10.08
N VAL A 100 -24.31 7.10 9.83
CA VAL A 100 -25.27 7.67 8.89
C VAL A 100 -26.12 8.73 9.59
N GLU A 101 -26.68 8.39 10.74
CA GLU A 101 -27.49 9.32 11.54
C GLU A 101 -26.65 10.30 12.37
N ARG A 102 -25.35 10.00 12.53
CA ARG A 102 -24.36 10.74 13.33
C ARG A 102 -24.81 10.91 14.78
N LYS A 103 -25.40 9.85 15.32
CA LYS A 103 -25.96 9.84 16.67
C LYS A 103 -25.47 8.65 17.46
N TYR A 104 -25.24 8.90 18.74
CA TYR A 104 -25.03 7.85 19.71
C TYR A 104 -26.35 7.26 20.17
N ARG A 105 -26.32 5.96 20.46
CA ARG A 105 -27.39 5.26 21.18
C ARG A 105 -26.80 4.28 22.17
N PHE A 106 -27.56 4.01 23.22
CA PHE A 106 -27.22 3.02 24.23
C PHE A 106 -28.25 1.90 24.27
N ASP A 107 -27.81 0.68 23.94
CA ASP A 107 -28.62 -0.52 23.94
C ASP A 107 -28.38 -1.30 25.24
N ILE A 108 -29.25 -1.15 26.24
CA ILE A 108 -29.15 -1.86 27.53
C ILE A 108 -29.22 -3.38 27.31
N ALA A 109 -28.43 -4.12 28.09
CA ALA A 109 -28.45 -5.58 28.13
C ALA A 109 -29.39 -6.11 29.22
N VAL A 110 -29.89 -7.34 29.06
CA VAL A 110 -30.84 -7.93 30.01
C VAL A 110 -30.24 -8.08 31.41
N GLU A 111 -28.94 -8.29 31.51
CA GLU A 111 -28.19 -8.44 32.77
C GLU A 111 -28.06 -7.14 33.56
N ALA A 112 -28.36 -5.99 32.94
CA ALA A 112 -28.40 -4.71 33.62
C ALA A 112 -29.68 -4.52 34.42
N LEU A 113 -30.79 -5.17 34.03
CA LEU A 113 -32.12 -4.95 34.59
C LEU A 113 -32.18 -5.12 36.12
N PRO A 114 -31.53 -6.12 36.74
CA PRO A 114 -31.48 -6.23 38.21
C PRO A 114 -30.97 -4.97 38.92
N PHE A 115 -30.10 -4.18 38.30
CA PHE A 115 -29.49 -3.00 38.91
C PHE A 115 -30.26 -1.70 38.64
N ILE A 116 -31.01 -1.65 37.54
CA ILE A 116 -31.58 -0.38 37.05
C ILE A 116 -33.11 -0.34 37.09
N LEU A 117 -33.78 -1.50 37.00
CA LEU A 117 -35.22 -1.58 36.71
C LEU A 117 -36.08 -0.84 37.74
N SER A 118 -35.69 -0.86 39.02
CA SER A 118 -36.40 -0.16 40.09
C SER A 118 -36.38 1.37 39.98
N HIS A 119 -35.52 1.92 39.11
CA HIS A 119 -35.37 3.37 38.87
C HIS A 119 -35.87 3.79 37.48
N VAL A 120 -36.31 2.84 36.65
CA VAL A 120 -36.81 3.13 35.30
C VAL A 120 -38.21 3.74 35.40
N THR A 121 -38.40 4.93 34.83
CA THR A 121 -39.67 5.66 34.86
C THR A 121 -40.37 5.74 33.50
N LYS A 122 -39.66 5.44 32.40
CA LYS A 122 -40.18 5.46 31.03
C LYS A 122 -39.45 4.45 30.13
N GLY A 123 -39.92 4.28 28.89
CA GLY A 123 -39.27 3.39 27.93
C GLY A 123 -39.52 1.89 28.18
N ILE A 124 -40.55 1.55 28.95
CA ILE A 124 -41.06 0.19 29.15
C ILE A 124 -42.26 -0.03 28.25
N VAL A 125 -42.26 -1.12 27.48
CA VAL A 125 -43.41 -1.61 26.71
C VAL A 125 -43.97 -2.83 27.40
N ASP A 126 -45.21 -2.77 27.86
CA ASP A 126 -45.92 -3.93 28.40
C ASP A 126 -46.63 -4.64 27.25
N LEU A 127 -46.15 -5.83 26.90
CA LEU A 127 -46.68 -6.56 25.75
C LEU A 127 -48.17 -6.86 25.92
N TYR A 128 -48.71 -6.96 27.14
CA TYR A 128 -50.14 -7.19 27.33
C TYR A 128 -51.01 -5.99 26.97
N THR A 129 -50.58 -4.78 27.28
CA THR A 129 -51.39 -3.57 27.03
C THR A 129 -51.07 -2.92 25.70
N ASP A 130 -49.84 -3.09 25.22
CA ASP A 130 -49.30 -2.27 24.14
C ASP A 130 -49.20 -3.00 22.80
N THR A 131 -49.64 -4.27 22.71
CA THR A 131 -49.65 -5.06 21.46
C THR A 131 -51.03 -5.64 21.14
N ASP A 132 -51.30 -5.86 19.86
CA ASP A 132 -52.56 -6.47 19.39
C ASP A 132 -52.58 -7.98 19.66
N HIS A 133 -53.55 -8.45 20.47
CA HIS A 133 -53.66 -9.84 20.94
C HIS A 133 -54.63 -10.72 20.17
N SER A 134 -55.10 -10.30 18.99
CA SER A 134 -56.10 -11.02 18.19
C SER A 134 -55.72 -12.47 17.79
N LYS A 135 -54.46 -12.89 17.97
CA LYS A 135 -53.98 -14.27 17.72
C LYS A 135 -53.06 -14.75 18.85
N GLY A 136 -53.64 -15.22 19.97
CA GLY A 136 -53.00 -15.94 21.10
C GLY A 136 -51.47 -15.91 21.24
N MET A 137 -50.95 -15.26 22.28
CA MET A 137 -49.50 -15.19 22.55
C MET A 137 -48.93 -16.53 23.05
N GLY A 138 -48.43 -17.37 22.14
CA GLY A 138 -47.53 -18.49 22.44
C GLY A 138 -46.12 -18.03 22.87
N ARG A 139 -45.06 -18.79 22.52
CA ARG A 139 -43.66 -18.40 22.80
C ARG A 139 -43.34 -17.03 22.16
N VAL A 140 -43.00 -16.03 22.98
CA VAL A 140 -42.91 -14.61 22.60
C VAL A 140 -41.53 -14.22 22.04
N GLY A 141 -40.46 -14.91 22.48
CA GLY A 141 -39.09 -14.60 22.07
C GLY A 141 -38.89 -14.72 20.55
N GLY A 142 -38.30 -13.67 19.94
CA GLY A 142 -37.99 -13.62 18.52
C GLY A 142 -39.13 -13.20 17.59
N LYS A 143 -40.38 -13.14 18.06
CA LYS A 143 -41.53 -12.70 17.26
C LYS A 143 -41.55 -11.17 17.10
N ARG A 144 -42.08 -10.71 15.96
CA ARG A 144 -42.43 -9.30 15.73
C ARG A 144 -43.91 -9.11 16.06
N LEU A 145 -44.21 -8.28 17.05
CA LEU A 145 -45.57 -7.96 17.48
C LEU A 145 -45.94 -6.56 17.01
N GLN A 146 -47.19 -6.37 16.59
CA GLN A 146 -47.71 -5.07 16.19
C GLN A 146 -48.07 -4.26 17.44
N LEU A 147 -47.58 -3.03 17.53
CA LEU A 147 -47.93 -2.11 18.62
C LEU A 147 -49.32 -1.50 18.37
N THR A 148 -50.10 -1.33 19.44
CA THR A 148 -51.45 -0.73 19.40
C THR A 148 -51.44 0.78 19.22
N SER A 149 -50.32 1.44 19.58
CA SER A 149 -50.10 2.87 19.37
C SER A 149 -48.72 3.12 18.76
N PRO A 150 -48.55 4.19 17.95
CA PRO A 150 -47.25 4.57 17.41
C PRO A 150 -46.24 4.87 18.53
N MET A 151 -45.10 4.19 18.51
CA MET A 151 -43.98 4.46 19.42
C MET A 151 -42.69 4.74 18.65
N PRO A 152 -41.75 5.53 19.23
CA PRO A 152 -40.45 5.80 18.60
C PRO A 152 -39.66 4.51 18.34
N ASN A 153 -38.98 4.46 17.19
CA ASN A 153 -38.07 3.37 16.87
C ASN A 153 -36.90 3.31 17.86
N GLY A 154 -36.41 2.11 18.11
CA GLY A 154 -35.23 1.87 18.95
C GLY A 154 -35.43 0.80 20.02
N MET A 155 -34.38 0.58 20.81
CA MET A 155 -34.42 -0.40 21.91
C MET A 155 -35.46 -0.01 22.98
N VAL A 156 -36.10 -0.93 23.67
CA VAL A 156 -36.99 -0.66 24.82
C VAL A 156 -36.82 -1.76 25.87
N ILE A 157 -37.22 -1.47 27.12
CA ILE A 157 -37.44 -2.52 28.11
C ILE A 157 -38.81 -3.13 27.83
N VAL A 158 -38.90 -4.45 27.89
CA VAL A 158 -40.12 -5.18 27.62
C VAL A 158 -40.60 -5.82 28.90
N LYS A 159 -41.89 -5.68 29.21
CA LYS A 159 -42.57 -6.36 30.31
C LYS A 159 -43.58 -7.34 29.75
N TYR A 160 -43.62 -8.55 30.30
CA TYR A 160 -44.64 -9.55 30.00
C TYR A 160 -44.93 -10.39 31.25
N LYS A 161 -46.13 -10.25 31.82
CA LYS A 161 -46.45 -10.75 33.15
C LYS A 161 -45.42 -10.24 34.17
N ASN A 162 -44.80 -11.15 34.93
CA ASN A 162 -43.76 -10.88 35.92
C ASN A 162 -42.33 -11.02 35.36
N LYS A 163 -42.17 -11.02 34.03
CA LYS A 163 -40.87 -11.10 33.36
C LYS A 163 -40.55 -9.80 32.66
N PHE A 164 -39.26 -9.48 32.65
CA PHE A 164 -38.71 -8.31 31.99
C PHE A 164 -37.61 -8.70 31.01
N GLY A 165 -37.33 -7.83 30.06
CA GLY A 165 -36.31 -8.07 29.06
C GLY A 165 -36.06 -6.88 28.17
N THR A 166 -35.48 -7.12 27.01
CA THR A 166 -35.20 -6.06 26.03
C THR A 166 -35.83 -6.36 24.68
N GLY A 167 -36.22 -5.31 23.96
CA GLY A 167 -36.83 -5.37 22.64
C GLY A 167 -36.33 -4.27 21.74
N ILE A 168 -36.61 -4.37 20.44
CA ILE A 168 -36.36 -3.30 19.46
C ILE A 168 -37.66 -3.00 18.74
N ILE A 169 -38.06 -1.74 18.75
CA ILE A 169 -39.15 -1.20 17.94
C ILE A 169 -38.57 -0.76 16.59
N LYS A 170 -39.17 -1.25 15.50
CA LYS A 170 -38.92 -0.79 14.14
C LYS A 170 -40.22 -0.86 13.35
N ASP A 171 -40.57 0.21 12.65
CA ASP A 171 -41.77 0.33 11.80
C ASP A 171 -43.06 -0.02 12.56
N ASN A 172 -43.18 0.54 13.77
CA ASN A 172 -44.27 0.28 14.72
C ASN A 172 -44.47 -1.19 15.12
N LYS A 173 -43.45 -2.02 14.94
CA LYS A 173 -43.41 -3.42 15.37
C LYS A 173 -42.31 -3.63 16.39
N ILE A 174 -42.60 -4.35 17.46
CA ILE A 174 -41.63 -4.71 18.48
C ILE A 174 -41.11 -6.13 18.26
N LYS A 175 -39.78 -6.28 18.19
CA LYS A 175 -39.09 -7.57 18.24
C LYS A 175 -38.51 -7.78 19.63
N VAL A 176 -39.03 -8.76 20.36
CA VAL A 176 -38.55 -9.13 21.70
C VAL A 176 -37.28 -9.98 21.57
N LYS A 177 -36.18 -9.56 22.22
CA LYS A 177 -34.91 -10.31 22.21
C LYS A 177 -34.95 -11.46 23.20
N GLU A 178 -35.19 -11.14 24.47
CA GLU A 178 -35.15 -12.09 25.59
C GLU A 178 -36.08 -11.60 26.72
N LEU A 179 -36.60 -12.52 27.54
CA LEU A 179 -37.41 -12.25 28.74
C LEU A 179 -36.96 -13.15 29.89
N VAL A 180 -36.65 -12.55 31.04
CA VAL A 180 -36.19 -13.23 32.26
C VAL A 180 -36.98 -12.74 33.48
N ALA A 181 -36.97 -13.51 34.56
CA ALA A 181 -37.37 -12.98 35.86
C ALA A 181 -36.28 -12.02 36.35
N VAL A 182 -36.68 -10.86 36.88
CA VAL A 182 -35.74 -9.84 37.36
C VAL A 182 -36.01 -9.55 38.82
N GLU A 183 -35.02 -9.79 39.66
CA GLU A 183 -35.02 -9.39 41.06
C GLU A 183 -34.05 -8.21 41.25
N PRO A 184 -34.46 -7.13 41.93
CA PRO A 184 -33.58 -5.99 42.19
C PRO A 184 -32.35 -6.37 43.03
N VAL A 185 -31.17 -5.90 42.61
CA VAL A 185 -29.90 -6.17 43.29
C VAL A 185 -29.19 -4.85 43.61
N THR A 186 -28.79 -4.68 44.87
CA THR A 186 -27.95 -3.58 45.33
C THR A 186 -26.54 -4.08 45.59
N VAL A 187 -25.53 -3.37 45.09
CA VAL A 187 -24.11 -3.69 45.25
C VAL A 187 -23.32 -2.47 45.72
N PRO A 188 -22.12 -2.64 46.31
CA PRO A 188 -21.24 -1.51 46.65
C PRO A 188 -20.91 -0.65 45.42
N ASP A 189 -20.75 0.67 45.59
CA ASP A 189 -20.28 1.60 44.55
C ASP A 189 -18.84 2.11 44.83
N PRO A 190 -17.81 1.32 44.50
CA PRO A 190 -16.42 1.71 44.71
C PRO A 190 -15.96 2.82 43.76
N LYS A 191 -14.82 3.43 44.08
CA LYS A 191 -14.15 4.43 43.23
C LYS A 191 -12.86 3.86 42.64
N TRP A 192 -12.29 4.53 41.63
CA TRP A 192 -11.05 4.10 40.99
C TRP A 192 -9.87 3.94 41.96
N LYS A 193 -9.80 4.74 43.03
CA LYS A 193 -8.80 4.56 44.11
C LYS A 193 -8.85 3.16 44.75
N ASP A 194 -10.05 2.60 44.91
CA ASP A 194 -10.25 1.28 45.51
C ASP A 194 -9.79 0.19 44.53
N VAL A 195 -10.07 0.35 43.23
CA VAL A 195 -9.57 -0.54 42.17
C VAL A 195 -8.05 -0.59 42.17
N ILE A 196 -7.40 0.58 42.23
CA ILE A 196 -5.93 0.70 42.25
C ILE A 196 -5.38 -0.01 43.50
N GLN A 197 -5.94 0.27 44.67
CA GLN A 197 -5.49 -0.33 45.93
C GLN A 197 -5.58 -1.86 45.88
N LYS A 198 -6.69 -2.40 45.37
CA LYS A 198 -6.91 -3.85 45.28
C LYS A 198 -6.07 -4.53 44.21
N ASN A 199 -5.65 -3.80 43.17
CA ASN A 199 -4.79 -4.30 42.09
C ASN A 199 -3.29 -3.96 42.27
N ARG A 200 -2.90 -3.28 43.36
CA ARG A 200 -1.53 -2.76 43.57
C ARG A 200 -0.43 -3.80 43.40
N LYS A 201 -0.63 -5.04 43.87
CA LYS A 201 0.35 -6.14 43.70
C LYS A 201 0.59 -6.47 42.22
N HIS A 202 -0.48 -6.52 41.43
CA HIS A 202 -0.40 -6.76 39.98
C HIS A 202 0.25 -5.59 39.25
N LEU A 203 -0.09 -4.34 39.62
CA LEU A 203 0.51 -3.15 39.02
C LEU A 203 2.02 -3.07 39.28
N LYS A 204 2.48 -3.38 40.51
CA LYS A 204 3.91 -3.52 40.83
C LYS A 204 4.60 -4.58 39.98
N HIS A 205 3.96 -5.73 39.78
CA HIS A 205 4.52 -6.79 38.94
C HIS A 205 4.65 -6.37 37.47
N LEU A 206 3.62 -5.69 36.93
CA LEU A 206 3.65 -5.14 35.57
C LEU A 206 4.77 -4.11 35.41
N GLU A 207 4.93 -3.20 36.36
CA GLU A 207 6.02 -2.21 36.39
C GLU A 207 7.39 -2.88 36.41
N HIS A 208 7.63 -3.81 37.34
CA HIS A 208 8.91 -4.51 37.44
C HIS A 208 9.25 -5.27 36.16
N LYS A 209 8.26 -5.95 35.56
CA LYS A 209 8.46 -6.66 34.29
C LYS A 209 8.85 -5.69 33.18
N ALA A 210 8.11 -4.58 33.03
CA ALA A 210 8.37 -3.61 31.98
C ALA A 210 9.73 -2.92 32.14
N ILE A 211 10.12 -2.52 33.36
CA ILE A 211 11.45 -1.95 33.65
C ILE A 211 12.54 -2.97 33.36
N ARG A 212 12.33 -4.24 33.72
CA ARG A 212 13.28 -5.32 33.43
C ARG A 212 13.47 -5.49 31.92
N THR A 213 12.38 -5.58 31.14
CA THR A 213 12.45 -5.64 29.67
C THR A 213 13.26 -4.48 29.08
N ILE A 214 13.08 -3.25 29.60
CA ILE A 214 13.89 -2.11 29.15
C ILE A 214 15.37 -2.33 29.48
N LYS A 215 15.69 -2.70 30.73
CA LYS A 215 17.07 -2.89 31.19
C LYS A 215 17.80 -4.04 30.47
N ASP A 216 17.07 -5.09 30.10
CA ASP A 216 17.62 -6.26 29.42
C ASP A 216 18.12 -5.89 28.00
N HIS A 217 17.62 -4.79 27.41
CA HIS A 217 17.90 -4.40 26.03
C HIS A 217 18.47 -2.98 25.85
N ILE A 218 18.52 -2.14 26.91
CA ILE A 218 18.96 -0.74 26.83
C ILE A 218 20.39 -0.59 26.27
N ASN A 219 21.25 -1.59 26.50
CA ASN A 219 22.64 -1.60 26.08
C ASN A 219 22.88 -2.34 24.76
N ASP A 220 21.81 -2.80 24.08
CA ASP A 220 21.94 -3.49 22.80
C ASP A 220 22.46 -2.54 21.70
N ARG A 221 22.32 -1.22 21.90
CA ARG A 221 22.89 -0.16 21.04
C ARG A 221 23.57 0.93 21.89
N PRO A 222 24.44 1.78 21.31
CA PRO A 222 25.18 2.81 22.04
C PRO A 222 24.32 3.87 22.74
N THR A 223 23.12 4.13 22.24
CA THR A 223 22.22 5.14 22.79
C THR A 223 20.82 4.57 23.00
N ALA A 224 20.07 5.15 23.95
CA ALA A 224 18.68 4.80 24.19
C ALA A 224 17.81 6.06 24.28
N ASN A 225 16.62 6.01 23.67
CA ASN A 225 15.65 7.09 23.68
C ASN A 225 14.21 6.54 23.78
N VAL A 226 13.26 7.43 24.06
CA VAL A 226 11.83 7.12 24.08
C VAL A 226 11.16 7.80 22.89
N SER A 227 10.43 7.02 22.08
CA SER A 227 9.49 7.60 21.11
C SER A 227 8.20 7.95 21.83
N PHE A 228 7.99 9.24 22.02
CA PHE A 228 6.83 9.78 22.72
C PHE A 228 5.81 10.28 21.70
N SER A 229 4.53 9.95 21.88
CA SER A 229 3.45 10.37 20.96
C SER A 229 2.42 11.29 21.63
N GLY A 230 2.66 11.70 22.88
CA GLY A 230 1.66 12.41 23.72
C GLY A 230 0.54 11.51 24.26
N GLY A 231 0.48 10.24 23.87
CA GLY A 231 -0.57 9.29 24.24
C GLY A 231 -0.41 8.66 25.62
N LYS A 232 -1.49 8.08 26.16
CA LYS A 232 -1.49 7.35 27.44
C LYS A 232 -0.40 6.28 27.50
N ASP A 233 -0.22 5.56 26.39
CA ASP A 233 0.73 4.45 26.29
C ASP A 233 2.17 4.97 26.31
N SER A 234 2.47 6.02 25.53
CA SER A 234 3.78 6.67 25.55
C SER A 234 4.09 7.39 26.86
N THR A 235 3.08 7.89 27.59
CA THR A 235 3.26 8.48 28.94
C THR A 235 3.70 7.43 29.95
N VAL A 236 3.07 6.25 29.94
CA VAL A 236 3.51 5.12 30.77
C VAL A 236 4.94 4.70 30.41
N VAL A 237 5.24 4.57 29.12
CA VAL A 237 6.57 4.18 28.66
C VAL A 237 7.63 5.21 29.03
N LEU A 238 7.36 6.50 28.87
CA LEU A 238 8.28 7.57 29.27
C LEU A 238 8.63 7.47 30.76
N HIS A 239 7.63 7.23 31.61
CA HIS A 239 7.83 7.06 33.04
C HIS A 239 8.63 5.80 33.39
N LEU A 240 8.30 4.65 32.77
CA LEU A 240 9.02 3.39 32.96
C LEU A 240 10.48 3.48 32.48
N ALA A 241 10.70 4.13 31.34
CA ALA A 241 12.02 4.38 30.77
C ALA A 241 12.88 5.25 31.68
N LYS A 242 12.31 6.33 32.25
CA LYS A 242 12.99 7.15 33.27
C LYS A 242 13.39 6.33 34.49
N LYS A 243 12.52 5.44 34.99
CA LYS A 243 12.86 4.50 36.09
C LYS A 243 13.94 3.48 35.70
N ALA A 244 14.06 3.15 34.42
CA ALA A 244 15.09 2.27 33.89
C ALA A 244 16.43 2.96 33.60
N GLY A 245 16.48 4.31 33.63
CA GLY A 245 17.68 5.11 33.39
C GLY A 245 17.71 5.83 32.03
N VAL A 246 16.65 5.75 31.21
CA VAL A 246 16.56 6.45 29.92
C VAL A 246 15.83 7.78 30.10
N THR A 247 16.52 8.88 29.85
CA THR A 247 15.98 10.25 29.99
C THR A 247 15.67 10.93 28.67
N LYS A 248 16.36 10.56 27.58
CA LYS A 248 16.13 11.12 26.24
C LYS A 248 14.78 10.65 25.69
N ALA A 249 14.00 11.59 25.18
CA ALA A 249 12.71 11.32 24.56
C ALA A 249 12.46 12.34 23.47
N PHE A 250 11.88 11.89 22.36
CA PHE A 250 11.53 12.75 21.23
C PHE A 250 10.08 12.56 20.81
N PHE A 251 9.53 13.59 20.20
CA PHE A 251 8.21 13.65 19.59
C PHE A 251 8.36 14.22 18.18
N ILE A 252 7.69 13.61 17.20
CA ILE A 252 7.69 14.11 15.82
C ILE A 252 6.39 14.87 15.60
N ASP A 253 6.53 16.16 15.37
CA ASP A 253 5.42 17.02 14.99
C ASP A 253 5.19 16.94 13.48
N THR A 254 3.97 16.59 13.09
CA THR A 254 3.57 16.51 11.68
C THR A 254 2.93 17.78 11.16
N GLY A 255 2.74 18.78 12.03
CA GLY A 255 1.94 19.97 11.74
C GLY A 255 0.44 19.70 11.71
N LEU A 256 0.01 18.50 12.12
CA LEU A 256 -1.40 18.07 12.13
C LEU A 256 -1.88 17.67 13.51
N GLU A 257 -1.05 17.83 14.52
CA GLU A 257 -1.32 17.48 15.90
C GLU A 257 -2.40 18.38 16.49
N PHE A 258 -3.20 17.84 17.41
CA PHE A 258 -4.04 18.71 18.25
C PHE A 258 -3.17 19.68 19.06
N PRO A 259 -3.58 20.95 19.22
CA PRO A 259 -2.88 21.91 20.06
C PRO A 259 -2.64 21.38 21.48
N GLU A 260 -3.65 20.76 22.09
CA GLU A 260 -3.52 20.17 23.43
C GLU A 260 -2.54 19.00 23.48
N THR A 261 -2.31 18.31 22.35
CA THR A 261 -1.29 17.27 22.27
C THR A 261 0.11 17.86 22.24
N ILE A 262 0.33 18.94 21.48
CA ILE A 262 1.60 19.65 21.48
C ILE A 262 1.90 20.25 22.87
N ASP A 263 0.93 20.90 23.49
CA ASP A 263 1.09 21.47 24.84
C ASP A 263 1.36 20.37 25.89
N PHE A 264 0.67 19.24 25.77
CA PHE A 264 0.95 18.08 26.62
C PHE A 264 2.35 17.53 26.40
N VAL A 265 2.85 17.46 25.16
CA VAL A 265 4.22 17.01 24.87
C VAL A 265 5.25 17.96 25.46
N ARG A 266 5.07 19.28 25.28
CA ARG A 266 5.93 20.31 25.85
C ARG A 266 6.00 20.20 27.38
N SER A 267 4.87 19.98 28.04
CA SER A 267 4.82 19.84 29.50
C SER A 267 5.57 18.62 30.05
N LYS A 268 5.90 17.62 29.21
CA LYS A 268 6.70 16.45 29.61
C LYS A 268 8.20 16.63 29.40
N GLY A 269 8.64 17.78 28.88
CA GLY A 269 10.06 18.06 28.60
C GLY A 269 10.64 17.13 27.54
N VAL A 270 9.82 16.78 26.55
CA VAL A 270 10.19 15.92 25.42
C VAL A 270 10.65 16.81 24.27
N GLU A 271 11.72 16.42 23.59
CA GLU A 271 12.23 17.11 22.40
C GLU A 271 11.21 17.04 21.26
N ILE A 272 10.88 18.18 20.66
CA ILE A 272 9.95 18.26 19.53
C ILE A 272 10.75 18.43 18.25
N ILE A 273 10.55 17.52 17.30
CA ILE A 273 11.20 17.52 15.99
C ILE A 273 10.21 18.10 14.99
N GLU A 274 10.44 19.36 14.60
CA GLU A 274 9.64 20.11 13.63
C GLU A 274 10.29 20.00 12.24
N LYS A 275 10.13 18.86 11.56
CA LYS A 275 10.66 18.62 10.20
C LYS A 275 9.62 17.97 9.26
N GLY A 276 8.33 18.16 9.53
CA GLY A 276 7.24 17.59 8.70
C GLY A 276 7.13 18.28 7.33
N GLY A 277 6.98 17.51 6.25
CA GLY A 277 6.66 18.06 4.93
C GLY A 277 5.28 18.74 4.89
N ASP A 278 4.96 19.45 3.81
CA ASP A 278 3.68 20.14 3.67
C ASP A 278 2.52 19.15 3.41
N PHE A 279 1.72 18.87 4.44
CA PHE A 279 0.55 18.00 4.33
C PHE A 279 -0.48 18.53 3.32
N TRP A 280 -0.75 19.84 3.34
CA TRP A 280 -1.81 20.43 2.53
C TRP A 280 -1.43 20.42 1.05
N GLN A 281 -0.15 20.64 0.73
CA GLN A 281 0.33 20.43 -0.63
C GLN A 281 0.29 18.95 -1.04
N ALA A 282 0.63 18.03 -0.15
CA ALA A 282 0.65 16.59 -0.44
C ALA A 282 -0.76 16.02 -0.63
N VAL A 283 -1.74 16.45 0.16
CA VAL A 283 -3.12 15.94 0.11
C VAL A 283 -3.85 16.35 -1.17
N GLU A 284 -3.58 17.54 -1.71
CA GLU A 284 -4.10 17.99 -3.02
C GLU A 284 -3.70 17.07 -4.18
N ARG A 285 -2.53 16.41 -4.06
CA ARG A 285 -2.01 15.50 -5.08
C ARG A 285 -2.41 14.05 -4.81
N ALA A 286 -2.25 13.60 -3.58
CA ALA A 286 -2.43 12.20 -3.17
C ALA A 286 -3.89 11.82 -2.86
N GLY A 287 -4.76 12.81 -2.64
CA GLY A 287 -6.09 12.64 -2.06
C GLY A 287 -6.04 12.36 -0.56
N PRO A 288 -7.20 12.26 0.10
CA PRO A 288 -7.25 12.05 1.54
C PRO A 288 -6.54 10.74 1.94
N PRO A 289 -5.79 10.73 3.06
CA PRO A 289 -5.20 9.50 3.57
C PRO A 289 -6.30 8.53 4.04
N ALA A 290 -6.02 7.23 3.96
CA ALA A 290 -6.98 6.19 4.32
C ALA A 290 -6.40 5.21 5.37
N LYS A 291 -7.24 4.44 6.08
CA LYS A 291 -6.85 3.45 7.10
C LYS A 291 -5.95 2.37 6.50
N ASP A 292 -6.25 1.97 5.27
CA ASP A 292 -5.53 1.00 4.44
C ASP A 292 -4.39 1.64 3.63
N ASN A 293 -4.32 2.96 3.53
CA ASN A 293 -3.19 3.67 2.93
C ASN A 293 -2.84 4.99 3.66
N ARG A 294 -2.07 4.88 4.73
CA ARG A 294 -1.66 6.01 5.59
C ARG A 294 -0.40 6.71 5.09
N TRP A 295 -0.43 7.21 3.85
CA TRP A 295 0.70 7.89 3.21
C TRP A 295 1.21 9.08 4.05
N CYS A 296 0.32 9.78 4.76
CA CYS A 296 0.68 10.90 5.64
C CYS A 296 1.62 10.48 6.77
N CYS A 297 1.51 9.25 7.31
CA CYS A 297 2.46 8.75 8.31
C CYS A 297 3.83 8.46 7.70
N LYS A 298 3.90 7.97 6.46
CA LYS A 298 5.17 7.75 5.76
C LYS A 298 5.89 9.09 5.54
N LEU A 299 5.18 10.06 4.97
CA LEU A 299 5.71 11.38 4.64
C LEU A 299 6.06 12.21 5.89
N LEU A 300 5.13 12.34 6.82
CA LEU A 300 5.23 13.32 7.91
C LEU A 300 5.82 12.74 9.20
N LYS A 301 5.85 11.41 9.38
CA LYS A 301 6.43 10.78 10.58
C LYS A 301 7.69 9.99 10.29
N LEU A 302 7.69 9.10 9.30
CA LEU A 302 8.84 8.21 9.06
C LEU A 302 10.04 8.92 8.45
N HIS A 303 9.82 9.84 7.50
CA HIS A 303 10.92 10.59 6.88
C HIS A 303 11.62 11.51 7.90
N PRO A 304 10.92 12.35 8.69
CA PRO A 304 11.57 13.15 9.73
C PRO A 304 12.26 12.30 10.81
N LEU A 305 11.67 11.15 11.15
CA LEU A 305 12.31 10.19 12.07
C LEU A 305 13.65 9.71 11.52
N LYS A 306 13.71 9.37 10.22
CA LYS A 306 14.94 8.88 9.58
C LYS A 306 16.05 9.92 9.67
N VAL A 307 15.74 11.18 9.36
CA VAL A 307 16.68 12.33 9.42
C VAL A 307 17.17 12.57 10.85
N TYR A 308 16.26 12.59 11.83
CA TYR A 308 16.65 12.75 13.24
C TYR A 308 17.56 11.61 13.70
N LEU A 309 17.23 10.38 13.36
CA LEU A 309 18.02 9.22 13.80
C LEU A 309 19.38 9.11 13.11
N SER A 310 19.58 9.66 11.91
CA SER A 310 20.92 9.76 11.32
C SER A 310 21.85 10.67 12.12
N GLU A 311 21.32 11.69 12.78
CA GLU A 311 22.09 12.58 13.66
C GLU A 311 22.38 11.92 15.02
N VAL A 312 21.45 11.10 15.53
CA VAL A 312 21.58 10.37 16.81
C VAL A 312 22.50 9.13 16.69
N GLY A 313 22.53 8.49 15.51
CA GLY A 313 23.23 7.23 15.29
C GLY A 313 22.46 6.01 15.79
N SER A 314 23.17 4.89 15.98
CA SER A 314 22.53 3.64 16.38
C SER A 314 21.93 3.71 17.78
N CYS A 315 20.65 3.37 17.90
CA CYS A 315 19.88 3.56 19.13
C CYS A 315 18.86 2.45 19.41
N VAL A 316 18.60 2.27 20.69
CA VAL A 316 17.42 1.60 21.23
C VAL A 316 16.32 2.63 21.38
N THR A 317 15.16 2.38 20.79
CA THR A 317 13.98 3.24 20.96
C THR A 317 12.87 2.49 21.70
N ILE A 318 12.51 3.01 22.87
CA ILE A 318 11.45 2.46 23.71
C ILE A 318 10.12 3.08 23.27
N GLN A 319 9.12 2.24 22.98
CA GLN A 319 7.85 2.66 22.39
C GLN A 319 6.62 2.09 23.14
N GLY A 320 5.50 2.82 23.06
CA GLY A 320 4.22 2.48 23.68
C GLY A 320 3.36 1.45 22.94
N ASN A 321 3.91 0.58 22.10
CA ASN A 321 3.10 -0.32 21.26
C ASN A 321 2.49 -1.48 22.07
N ARG A 322 1.17 -1.67 21.98
CA ARG A 322 0.44 -2.80 22.61
C ARG A 322 -0.20 -3.74 21.60
N TRP A 323 -0.47 -5.00 21.98
CA TRP A 323 -1.06 -6.03 21.10
C TRP A 323 -2.34 -5.61 20.38
N TYR A 324 -3.21 -4.85 21.05
CA TYR A 324 -4.56 -4.56 20.56
C TYR A 324 -4.80 -3.13 20.11
N GLU A 325 -3.76 -2.31 20.08
CA GLU A 325 -3.85 -0.91 19.70
C GLU A 325 -3.97 -0.72 18.17
N SER A 326 -3.33 -1.61 17.40
CA SER A 326 -3.34 -1.57 15.93
C SER A 326 -3.16 -2.97 15.35
N TRP A 327 -4.04 -3.34 14.41
CA TRP A 327 -3.93 -4.58 13.64
C TRP A 327 -2.56 -4.71 12.93
N ASN A 328 -2.04 -3.60 12.38
CA ASN A 328 -0.77 -3.58 11.65
C ASN A 328 0.45 -3.81 12.56
N ARG A 329 0.30 -3.61 13.88
CA ARG A 329 1.37 -3.78 14.88
C ARG A 329 1.14 -5.00 15.75
N ALA A 330 0.08 -5.77 15.50
CA ALA A 330 -0.20 -6.99 16.25
C ALA A 330 0.88 -8.04 16.00
N GLY A 331 1.51 -8.12 14.82
CA GLY A 331 2.55 -9.12 14.54
C GLY A 331 3.95 -8.83 15.12
N LEU A 332 4.19 -7.65 15.70
CA LEU A 332 5.53 -7.27 16.16
C LEU A 332 5.91 -7.97 17.46
N GLU A 333 7.16 -8.43 17.54
CA GLU A 333 7.76 -8.96 18.77
C GLU A 333 7.94 -7.87 19.85
N GLU A 334 8.31 -8.27 21.07
CA GLU A 334 8.56 -7.32 22.17
C GLU A 334 9.76 -6.42 21.87
N THR A 335 10.77 -6.98 21.19
CA THR A 335 11.93 -6.28 20.65
C THR A 335 11.98 -6.53 19.15
N ASN A 336 12.09 -5.48 18.33
CA ASN A 336 12.13 -5.63 16.88
C ASN A 336 13.02 -4.59 16.21
N GLN A 337 13.84 -5.02 15.26
CA GLN A 337 14.57 -4.10 14.39
C GLN A 337 13.57 -3.24 13.60
N ASN A 338 13.78 -1.92 13.50
CA ASN A 338 12.93 -1.09 12.65
C ASN A 338 13.21 -1.39 11.17
N PRO A 339 12.23 -1.88 10.39
CA PRO A 339 12.44 -2.17 8.97
C PRO A 339 12.71 -0.91 8.14
N ALA A 340 12.25 0.26 8.58
CA ALA A 340 12.46 1.53 7.89
C ALA A 340 13.73 2.27 8.32
N ASN A 341 14.40 1.82 9.40
CA ASN A 341 15.66 2.40 9.86
C ASN A 341 16.54 1.35 10.56
N PRO A 342 17.60 0.84 9.89
CA PRO A 342 18.49 -0.18 10.45
C PRO A 342 19.27 0.30 11.69
N LEU A 343 19.38 1.61 11.93
CA LEU A 343 20.02 2.15 13.12
C LEU A 343 19.15 2.01 14.38
N GLN A 344 17.86 1.70 14.26
CA GLN A 344 16.89 1.72 15.35
C GLN A 344 16.41 0.32 15.75
N LEU A 345 16.72 -0.07 16.98
CA LEU A 345 16.13 -1.24 17.63
C LEU A 345 14.95 -0.81 18.51
N ASN A 346 13.73 -1.28 18.22
CA ASN A 346 12.55 -0.92 19.00
C ASN A 346 12.32 -1.90 20.15
N ILE A 347 11.90 -1.38 21.31
CA ILE A 347 11.43 -2.17 22.46
C ILE A 347 10.04 -1.70 22.86
N SER A 348 9.12 -2.64 23.09
CA SER A 348 7.74 -2.39 23.49
C SER A 348 7.46 -2.97 24.88
N PRO A 349 7.88 -2.33 25.99
CA PRO A 349 7.89 -2.96 27.32
C PRO A 349 6.50 -3.18 27.93
N ILE A 350 5.47 -2.56 27.35
CA ILE A 350 4.06 -2.70 27.76
C ILE A 350 3.24 -3.54 26.77
N ARG A 351 3.90 -4.30 25.88
CA ARG A 351 3.28 -5.04 24.78
C ARG A 351 2.02 -5.81 25.20
N SER A 352 2.10 -6.51 26.33
CA SER A 352 1.03 -7.38 26.87
C SER A 352 -0.03 -6.66 27.72
N TRP A 353 0.02 -5.33 27.86
CA TRP A 353 -0.93 -4.56 28.67
C TRP A 353 -2.20 -4.25 27.86
N ARG A 354 -3.38 -4.22 28.49
CA ARG A 354 -4.59 -3.60 27.91
C ARG A 354 -4.64 -2.13 28.35
N ALA A 355 -5.50 -1.35 27.71
CA ALA A 355 -5.71 0.04 28.08
C ALA A 355 -6.09 0.18 29.57
N LEU A 356 -6.86 -0.76 30.14
CA LEU A 356 -7.18 -0.78 31.56
C LEU A 356 -5.93 -0.85 32.44
N GLU A 357 -4.97 -1.73 32.15
CA GLU A 357 -3.70 -1.78 32.88
C GLU A 357 -2.94 -0.45 32.77
N VAL A 358 -2.94 0.17 31.59
CA VAL A 358 -2.28 1.47 31.33
C VAL A 358 -2.91 2.59 32.17
N TYR A 359 -4.23 2.75 32.15
CA TYR A 359 -4.92 3.76 32.95
C TYR A 359 -4.75 3.55 34.45
N LEU A 360 -4.88 2.31 34.94
CA LEU A 360 -4.67 2.02 36.36
C LEU A 360 -3.24 2.32 36.80
N TYR A 361 -2.24 2.09 35.93
CA TYR A 361 -0.86 2.45 36.20
C TYR A 361 -0.66 3.97 36.22
N LEU A 362 -1.19 4.70 35.25
CA LEU A 362 -1.13 6.17 35.19
C LEU A 362 -1.68 6.78 36.48
N TRP A 363 -2.89 6.37 36.89
CA TRP A 363 -3.53 6.87 38.11
C TRP A 363 -2.80 6.42 39.37
N TRP A 364 -2.25 5.20 39.40
CA TRP A 364 -1.46 4.74 40.54
C TRP A 364 -0.18 5.54 40.74
N GLN A 365 0.48 5.94 39.64
CA GLN A 365 1.69 6.76 39.66
C GLN A 365 1.40 8.26 39.65
N ASN A 366 0.12 8.67 39.70
CA ASN A 366 -0.31 10.07 39.61
C ASN A 366 0.25 10.80 38.38
N LEU A 367 0.26 10.13 37.23
CA LEU A 367 0.73 10.66 35.96
C LEU A 367 -0.43 11.33 35.21
N GLU A 368 -0.20 12.55 34.77
CA GLU A 368 -1.16 13.26 33.92
C GLU A 368 -1.36 12.54 32.59
N ILE A 369 -2.59 12.58 32.11
CA ILE A 369 -2.98 12.09 30.79
C ILE A 369 -3.28 13.27 29.88
N ASN A 370 -3.14 13.07 28.57
CA ASN A 370 -3.54 14.08 27.61
C ASN A 370 -5.03 14.43 27.83
N PRO A 371 -5.39 15.72 27.94
CA PRO A 371 -6.73 16.14 28.31
C PRO A 371 -7.80 15.71 27.29
N LEU A 372 -7.43 15.46 26.04
CA LEU A 372 -8.35 15.01 24.99
C LEU A 372 -9.03 13.67 25.31
N TYR A 373 -8.38 12.81 26.11
CA TYR A 373 -9.00 11.56 26.56
C TYR A 373 -10.26 11.80 27.40
N GLU A 374 -10.22 12.79 28.29
CA GLU A 374 -11.39 13.15 29.12
C GLU A 374 -12.49 13.83 28.30
N LYS A 375 -12.14 14.35 27.11
CA LYS A 375 -13.07 14.95 26.15
C LYS A 375 -13.69 13.95 25.16
N GLY A 376 -13.36 12.65 25.24
CA GLY A 376 -14.01 11.59 24.44
C GLY A 376 -13.18 10.99 23.29
N LEU A 377 -11.98 11.52 23.06
CA LEU A 377 -11.05 11.03 22.03
C LEU A 377 -10.23 9.84 22.55
N GLU A 378 -10.18 8.73 21.80
CA GLU A 378 -9.31 7.58 22.07
C GLU A 378 -8.02 7.63 21.26
N ARG A 379 -8.09 8.17 20.05
CA ARG A 379 -6.98 8.37 19.11
C ARG A 379 -6.54 9.83 19.16
N ILE A 380 -5.50 10.10 19.93
CA ILE A 380 -4.87 11.42 19.94
C ILE A 380 -3.65 11.46 19.01
N GLY A 381 -3.16 12.66 18.69
CA GLY A 381 -2.11 12.87 17.68
C GLY A 381 -2.65 13.75 16.57
N CYS A 382 -2.66 13.27 15.33
CA CYS A 382 -3.11 14.06 14.18
C CYS A 382 -4.66 14.16 14.15
N TYR A 383 -5.23 15.37 14.09
CA TYR A 383 -6.69 15.57 14.18
C TYR A 383 -7.48 15.03 12.98
N LEU A 384 -6.85 14.91 11.81
CA LEU A 384 -7.45 14.35 10.59
C LEU A 384 -7.02 12.90 10.31
N CYS A 385 -6.50 12.19 11.32
CA CYS A 385 -6.00 10.83 11.14
C CYS A 385 -7.10 9.90 10.63
N PRO A 386 -6.91 9.17 9.51
CA PRO A 386 -7.95 8.25 9.02
C PRO A 386 -8.20 7.10 9.98
N ALA A 387 -7.29 6.81 10.92
CA ALA A 387 -7.48 5.79 11.95
C ALA A 387 -8.46 6.19 13.08
N MET A 388 -8.87 7.46 13.12
CA MET A 388 -9.89 7.99 14.01
C MET A 388 -11.28 7.48 13.58
N LEU A 389 -12.16 7.25 14.56
CA LEU A 389 -13.56 6.89 14.34
C LEU A 389 -14.37 8.12 13.88
N GLU A 390 -15.48 7.91 13.16
CA GLU A 390 -16.41 9.01 12.84
C GLU A 390 -16.97 9.62 14.11
N SER A 391 -17.25 8.80 15.11
CA SER A 391 -17.71 9.24 16.41
C SER A 391 -16.75 10.22 17.09
N GLU A 392 -15.43 10.05 16.86
CA GLU A 392 -14.38 10.94 17.36
C GLU A 392 -14.21 12.18 16.45
N TYR A 393 -14.51 12.06 15.16
CA TYR A 393 -14.55 13.20 14.23
C TYR A 393 -15.75 14.14 14.52
N GLU A 394 -16.87 13.62 15.06
CA GLU A 394 -17.91 14.47 15.65
C GLU A 394 -17.40 15.27 16.85
N ASP A 395 -16.61 14.63 17.72
CA ASP A 395 -16.01 15.31 18.87
C ASP A 395 -15.04 16.41 18.38
N LEU A 396 -14.28 16.16 17.31
CA LEU A 396 -13.44 17.19 16.68
C LEU A 396 -14.26 18.41 16.23
N ARG A 397 -15.40 18.21 15.57
CA ARG A 397 -16.27 19.32 15.12
C ARG A 397 -16.75 20.20 16.26
N MET A 398 -16.94 19.63 17.45
CA MET A 398 -17.31 20.38 18.65
C MET A 398 -16.11 21.06 19.32
N LEU A 399 -14.95 20.40 19.35
CA LEU A 399 -13.77 20.89 20.06
C LEU A 399 -12.95 21.90 19.25
N HIS A 400 -12.82 21.68 17.95
CA HIS A 400 -12.05 22.49 17.01
C HIS A 400 -12.82 22.63 15.69
N PRO A 401 -13.90 23.43 15.66
CA PRO A 401 -14.76 23.58 14.49
C PRO A 401 -13.96 24.02 13.25
N ASP A 402 -13.02 24.96 13.39
CA ASP A 402 -12.21 25.47 12.27
C ASP A 402 -11.35 24.37 11.62
N TYR A 403 -10.84 23.43 12.42
CA TYR A 403 -9.97 22.35 11.94
C TYR A 403 -10.79 21.33 11.16
N ALA A 404 -11.98 21.01 11.67
CA ALA A 404 -12.92 20.14 11.00
C ALA A 404 -13.48 20.79 9.73
N GLU A 405 -13.80 22.08 9.75
CA GLU A 405 -14.31 22.81 8.59
C GLU A 405 -13.27 22.83 7.46
N ARG A 406 -12.01 23.16 7.76
CA ARG A 406 -10.94 23.13 6.76
C ARG A 406 -10.80 21.75 6.10
N TRP A 407 -10.88 20.68 6.90
CA TRP A 407 -10.80 19.32 6.38
C TRP A 407 -12.05 18.92 5.59
N ASP A 408 -13.24 19.27 6.08
CA ASP A 408 -14.52 19.00 5.41
C ASP A 408 -14.60 19.73 4.05
N GLN A 409 -14.09 20.97 3.96
CA GLN A 409 -14.00 21.73 2.71
C GLN A 409 -13.08 21.03 1.69
N PHE A 410 -11.90 20.57 2.11
CA PHE A 410 -11.01 19.79 1.24
C PHE A 410 -11.68 18.50 0.76
N LEU A 411 -12.32 17.76 1.65
CA LEU A 411 -13.00 16.50 1.30
C LEU A 411 -14.13 16.71 0.30
N ASP A 412 -14.89 17.80 0.42
CA ASP A 412 -15.93 18.17 -0.54
C ASP A 412 -15.35 18.51 -1.90
N GLN A 413 -14.35 19.38 -1.95
CA GLN A 413 -13.68 19.76 -3.21
C GLN A 413 -13.07 18.53 -3.90
N TRP A 414 -12.45 17.64 -3.13
CA TRP A 414 -11.92 16.38 -3.64
C TRP A 414 -13.03 15.47 -4.17
N ALA A 415 -14.14 15.35 -3.43
CA ALA A 415 -15.28 14.53 -3.84
C ALA A 415 -15.89 15.03 -5.15
N ASP A 416 -16.12 16.34 -5.28
CA ASP A 416 -16.67 16.95 -6.49
C ASP A 416 -15.74 16.76 -7.69
N LYS A 417 -14.43 16.99 -7.52
CA LYS A 417 -13.40 16.78 -8.55
C LYS A 417 -13.33 15.33 -9.04
N LYS A 418 -13.62 14.36 -8.17
CA LYS A 418 -13.57 12.92 -8.48
C LYS A 418 -14.94 12.31 -8.78
N GLY A 419 -16.01 13.10 -8.79
CA GLY A 419 -17.38 12.61 -8.99
C GLY A 419 -17.82 11.62 -7.90
N LEU A 420 -17.32 11.77 -6.68
CA LEU A 420 -17.66 10.90 -5.55
C LEU A 420 -19.01 11.31 -4.92
N PRO A 421 -19.75 10.36 -4.32
CA PRO A 421 -21.01 10.67 -3.65
C PRO A 421 -20.78 11.54 -2.41
N GLU A 422 -21.79 12.29 -1.96
CA GLU A 422 -21.67 13.20 -0.80
C GLU A 422 -21.38 12.43 0.51
N GLU A 423 -21.84 11.17 0.56
CA GLU A 423 -21.55 10.16 1.58
C GLU A 423 -20.05 9.92 1.76
N PHE A 424 -19.23 10.17 0.73
CA PHE A 424 -17.77 10.10 0.80
C PHE A 424 -17.23 10.85 2.03
N ARG A 425 -17.69 12.09 2.21
CA ARG A 425 -17.42 12.90 3.39
C ARG A 425 -18.45 12.65 4.49
N LYS A 426 -19.76 12.71 4.20
CA LYS A 426 -20.81 12.72 5.23
C LYS A 426 -20.80 11.51 6.17
N TRP A 427 -20.47 10.33 5.65
CA TRP A 427 -20.36 9.08 6.44
C TRP A 427 -18.90 8.72 6.72
N GLY A 428 -17.98 9.62 6.39
CA GLY A 428 -16.53 9.47 6.47
C GLY A 428 -15.99 8.24 5.76
N LEU A 429 -16.53 7.94 4.57
CA LEU A 429 -16.07 6.83 3.73
C LEU A 429 -14.67 7.07 3.18
N TRP A 430 -14.23 8.33 3.09
CA TRP A 430 -12.87 8.74 2.68
C TRP A 430 -11.74 8.04 3.43
N ARG A 431 -12.01 7.52 4.64
CA ARG A 431 -11.04 6.80 5.47
C ARG A 431 -10.70 5.41 4.95
N TRP A 432 -11.27 4.96 3.84
CA TRP A 432 -10.99 3.66 3.26
C TRP A 432 -10.87 3.81 1.74
N ARG A 433 -9.82 3.23 1.14
CA ARG A 433 -9.82 3.03 -0.32
C ARG A 433 -10.81 1.91 -0.68
N ALA A 434 -10.67 0.76 -0.03
CA ALA A 434 -11.62 -0.34 -0.14
C ALA A 434 -12.52 -0.42 1.09
N LEU A 435 -13.85 -0.33 0.89
CA LEU A 435 -14.80 -0.28 1.99
C LEU A 435 -14.86 -1.62 2.76
N PRO A 436 -14.83 -1.59 4.11
CA PRO A 436 -14.95 -2.80 4.91
C PRO A 436 -16.37 -3.41 4.81
N PRO A 437 -16.56 -4.71 5.11
CA PRO A 437 -17.84 -5.42 4.98
C PRO A 437 -19.07 -4.65 5.46
N LYS A 438 -19.03 -4.09 6.68
CA LYS A 438 -20.16 -3.34 7.25
C LYS A 438 -20.47 -2.05 6.50
N MET A 439 -19.45 -1.32 6.02
CA MET A 439 -19.69 -0.10 5.24
C MET A 439 -20.24 -0.43 3.84
N ARG A 440 -19.83 -1.57 3.26
CA ARG A 440 -20.42 -2.08 2.01
C ARG A 440 -21.90 -2.44 2.18
N GLU A 441 -22.25 -3.09 3.29
CA GLU A 441 -23.64 -3.39 3.63
C GLU A 441 -24.46 -2.10 3.79
N ILE A 442 -23.96 -1.11 4.53
CA ILE A 442 -24.62 0.21 4.70
C ILE A 442 -24.81 0.90 3.34
N CYS A 443 -23.78 0.94 2.50
CA CYS A 443 -23.86 1.53 1.17
C CYS A 443 -24.91 0.82 0.31
N LYS A 444 -24.91 -0.52 0.30
CA LYS A 444 -25.89 -1.32 -0.44
C LYS A 444 -27.32 -1.08 0.05
N GLU A 445 -27.55 -1.04 1.37
CA GLU A 445 -28.86 -0.76 1.97
C GLU A 445 -29.38 0.64 1.63
N ARG A 446 -28.47 1.58 1.39
CA ARG A 446 -28.79 2.99 1.12
C ARG A 446 -28.67 3.37 -0.37
N GLY A 447 -28.43 2.41 -1.26
CA GLY A 447 -28.35 2.64 -2.69
C GLY A 447 -27.07 3.34 -3.17
N ILE A 448 -25.99 3.32 -2.40
CA ILE A 448 -24.68 3.85 -2.80
C ILE A 448 -23.92 2.78 -3.59
N GLU A 449 -23.55 3.10 -4.83
CA GLU A 449 -22.86 2.18 -5.73
C GLU A 449 -21.37 2.01 -5.40
N ILE A 450 -20.90 0.78 -5.49
CA ILE A 450 -19.53 0.36 -5.17
C ILE A 450 -19.02 -0.51 -6.32
N ASN A 451 -17.75 -0.35 -6.70
CA ASN A 451 -17.05 -1.17 -7.69
C ASN A 451 -16.75 -2.59 -7.18
N TYR A 452 -16.33 -3.49 -8.07
CA TYR A 452 -15.95 -4.86 -7.72
C TYR A 452 -14.76 -4.96 -6.76
N ASP A 453 -13.86 -3.98 -6.79
CA ASP A 453 -12.71 -3.85 -5.89
C ASP A 453 -13.05 -3.22 -4.53
N TYR A 454 -14.36 -3.00 -4.27
CA TYR A 454 -14.91 -2.39 -3.07
C TYR A 454 -14.62 -0.89 -2.89
N THR A 455 -14.16 -0.21 -3.93
CA THR A 455 -14.05 1.25 -3.97
C THR A 455 -15.40 1.90 -4.31
N LEU A 456 -15.61 3.16 -3.92
CA LEU A 456 -16.81 3.91 -4.31
C LEU A 456 -16.82 4.13 -5.82
N LYS A 457 -17.99 3.94 -6.45
CA LYS A 457 -18.15 4.22 -7.87
C LYS A 457 -18.13 5.74 -8.11
N THR A 458 -17.35 6.17 -9.09
CA THR A 458 -17.23 7.59 -9.47
C THR A 458 -18.21 7.91 -10.59
N GLY A 459 -18.94 9.02 -10.44
CA GLY A 459 -19.73 9.63 -11.51
C GLY A 459 -18.93 10.66 -12.32
N PRO A 460 -19.56 11.36 -13.27
CA PRO A 460 -18.95 12.51 -13.93
C PRO A 460 -18.57 13.58 -12.91
N ALA A 461 -17.42 14.22 -13.11
CA ALA A 461 -16.96 15.32 -12.25
C ALA A 461 -18.03 16.42 -12.20
N ARG A 462 -18.33 16.92 -11.00
CA ARG A 462 -19.29 18.01 -10.81
C ARG A 462 -18.56 19.34 -10.96
N GLU A 463 -19.15 20.29 -11.69
CA GLU A 463 -18.58 21.64 -11.80
C GLU A 463 -18.31 22.22 -10.42
N ILE A 464 -17.07 22.65 -10.20
CA ILE A 464 -16.61 23.19 -8.92
C ILE A 464 -17.38 24.48 -8.65
N ARG A 465 -18.30 24.46 -7.69
CA ARG A 465 -18.91 25.69 -7.14
C ARG A 465 -17.92 26.35 -6.19
N THR A 466 -16.94 27.08 -6.71
CA THR A 466 -16.10 27.95 -5.90
C THR A 466 -16.92 29.13 -5.37
N LYS A 467 -17.29 29.09 -4.07
CA LYS A 467 -17.33 30.31 -3.27
C LYS A 467 -15.91 30.59 -2.83
N GLU A 468 -15.30 31.63 -3.39
CA GLU A 468 -13.97 32.08 -2.98
C GLU A 468 -13.96 32.48 -1.49
N PRO A 469 -13.02 31.97 -0.68
CA PRO A 469 -12.63 32.62 0.57
C PRO A 469 -11.61 33.74 0.26
N GLU A 470 -11.83 34.93 0.83
CA GLU A 470 -10.86 36.03 0.80
C GLU A 470 -9.54 35.62 1.45
N VAL A 471 -8.45 35.61 0.66
CA VAL A 471 -7.09 35.63 1.20
C VAL A 471 -6.28 36.72 0.52
N ILE A 472 -5.63 37.49 1.40
CA ILE A 472 -4.88 38.72 1.19
C ILE A 472 -3.79 38.55 0.14
N LYS A 473 -3.75 39.50 -0.81
CA LYS A 473 -2.73 39.64 -1.85
C LYS A 473 -1.35 39.91 -1.25
N ILE A 474 -0.36 39.13 -1.68
CA ILE A 474 1.02 39.60 -1.87
C ILE A 474 1.49 39.06 -3.22
N ARG A 475 1.78 39.97 -4.17
CA ARG A 475 2.67 39.71 -5.31
C ARG A 475 4.07 40.18 -4.90
N PRO A 476 5.14 39.61 -5.49
CA PRO A 476 5.63 40.21 -6.74
C PRO A 476 5.84 39.20 -7.88
N GLU A 477 5.51 39.68 -9.08
CA GLU A 477 6.06 39.33 -10.41
C GLU A 477 7.60 39.26 -10.34
N GLU A 478 8.35 38.41 -11.04
CA GLU A 478 8.47 38.27 -12.50
C GLU A 478 9.53 37.17 -12.81
N GLN A 479 9.49 36.59 -14.03
CA GLN A 479 10.40 35.56 -14.62
C GLN A 479 10.07 34.11 -14.19
N GLU A 480 9.72 33.15 -15.06
CA GLU A 480 10.01 32.94 -16.48
C GLU A 480 8.77 32.41 -17.22
N ALA A 481 8.52 32.95 -18.41
CA ALA A 481 7.67 32.35 -19.42
C ALA A 481 8.55 31.92 -20.59
N ALA A 482 8.74 30.62 -20.78
CA ALA A 482 8.91 29.96 -22.09
C ALA A 482 9.23 28.47 -21.90
N LEU A 483 8.24 27.62 -22.22
CA LEU A 483 8.34 26.31 -22.90
C LEU A 483 7.08 25.51 -22.54
N GLY A 484 6.28 25.20 -23.56
CA GLY A 484 5.01 24.50 -23.42
C GLY A 484 5.19 23.15 -22.75
N LYS A 485 4.56 22.95 -21.59
CA LYS A 485 4.46 21.64 -20.95
C LYS A 485 3.27 20.88 -21.57
N PRO A 486 3.46 19.64 -22.07
CA PRO A 486 2.34 18.76 -22.32
C PRO A 486 1.63 18.48 -20.99
N ALA A 487 0.31 18.61 -20.98
CA ALA A 487 -0.49 18.42 -19.79
C ALA A 487 -0.47 16.94 -19.34
N GLY A 488 0.43 16.57 -18.41
CA GLY A 488 0.39 15.25 -17.75
C GLY A 488 1.71 14.65 -17.28
N TYR A 489 2.86 15.09 -17.81
CA TYR A 489 4.17 14.49 -17.50
C TYR A 489 4.98 15.35 -16.52
N ASP A 490 5.04 14.96 -15.23
CA ASP A 490 5.83 15.65 -14.20
C ASP A 490 6.97 14.75 -13.72
N VAL A 491 8.16 14.95 -14.30
CA VAL A 491 9.38 14.19 -13.96
C VAL A 491 9.74 14.29 -12.48
N SER A 492 9.43 15.42 -11.82
CA SER A 492 9.74 15.61 -10.39
C SER A 492 8.89 14.73 -9.48
N VAL A 493 7.69 14.36 -9.93
CA VAL A 493 6.82 13.40 -9.23
C VAL A 493 7.29 11.98 -9.50
N ILE A 494 7.60 11.65 -10.76
CA ILE A 494 8.09 10.33 -11.17
C ILE A 494 9.37 9.97 -10.38
N ARG A 495 10.35 10.87 -10.33
CA ARG A 495 11.64 10.65 -9.64
C ARG A 495 11.49 10.30 -8.16
N LYS A 496 10.42 10.72 -7.48
CA LYS A 496 10.19 10.40 -6.06
C LYS A 496 9.94 8.93 -5.81
N ASP A 497 9.50 8.20 -6.83
CA ASP A 497 9.32 6.76 -6.74
C ASP A 497 10.66 6.00 -6.88
N PHE A 498 11.78 6.69 -7.15
CA PHE A 498 13.11 6.10 -7.33
C PHE A 498 14.12 6.65 -6.30
N PRO A 499 14.09 6.18 -5.04
CA PRO A 499 15.01 6.66 -4.01
C PRO A 499 16.50 6.51 -4.36
N ILE A 500 16.83 5.52 -5.19
CA ILE A 500 18.20 5.25 -5.65
C ILE A 500 18.79 6.38 -6.51
N LEU A 501 17.96 7.23 -7.12
CA LEU A 501 18.45 8.34 -7.95
C LEU A 501 19.21 9.39 -7.15
N GLY A 502 18.93 9.57 -5.86
CA GLY A 502 19.66 10.51 -5.00
C GLY A 502 20.06 11.80 -5.72
N ASP A 503 21.38 12.04 -5.76
CA ASP A 503 22.03 13.11 -6.52
C ASP A 503 22.77 12.59 -7.79
N VAL A 504 22.60 11.32 -8.16
CA VAL A 504 23.33 10.70 -9.29
C VAL A 504 22.66 10.95 -10.64
N THR A 505 23.48 11.18 -11.67
CA THR A 505 23.00 11.31 -13.06
C THR A 505 23.08 9.96 -13.77
N TYR A 506 22.02 9.16 -13.64
CA TYR A 506 21.98 7.82 -14.24
C TYR A 506 21.50 7.84 -15.70
N LEU A 507 22.43 7.73 -16.65
CA LEU A 507 22.18 7.70 -18.10
C LEU A 507 22.54 6.33 -18.70
N ASP A 508 22.26 5.26 -17.97
CA ASP A 508 22.67 3.91 -18.32
C ASP A 508 21.49 2.90 -18.45
N ASN A 509 20.30 3.48 -18.66
CA ASN A 509 19.00 2.80 -18.68
C ASN A 509 18.87 1.68 -19.73
N ALA A 510 19.60 1.75 -20.84
CA ALA A 510 19.52 0.75 -21.91
C ALA A 510 20.15 -0.62 -21.55
N ALA A 511 20.90 -0.77 -20.46
CA ALA A 511 21.13 -2.13 -19.93
C ALA A 511 20.20 -2.46 -18.77
N THR A 512 19.96 -1.54 -17.85
CA THR A 512 18.98 -1.77 -16.79
C THR A 512 18.44 -0.43 -16.31
N SER A 513 17.15 -0.37 -16.07
CA SER A 513 16.55 0.76 -15.37
C SER A 513 16.53 0.50 -13.87
N PHE A 514 16.29 1.53 -13.09
CA PHE A 514 15.87 1.35 -11.70
C PHE A 514 14.42 0.91 -11.60
N SER A 515 14.05 0.30 -10.47
CA SER A 515 12.66 -0.07 -10.17
C SER A 515 12.04 0.97 -9.24
N PRO A 516 10.80 1.43 -9.52
CA PRO A 516 10.11 2.35 -8.64
C PRO A 516 9.63 1.62 -7.38
N GLU A 517 9.44 2.34 -6.29
CA GLU A 517 9.01 1.80 -5.00
C GLU A 517 7.77 0.89 -5.08
N PRO A 518 6.72 1.16 -5.90
CA PRO A 518 5.60 0.23 -6.04
C PRO A 518 6.00 -1.17 -6.53
N VAL A 519 7.02 -1.28 -7.39
CA VAL A 519 7.54 -2.58 -7.88
C VAL A 519 8.29 -3.29 -6.75
N VAL A 520 9.13 -2.56 -6.01
CA VAL A 520 9.87 -3.08 -4.84
C VAL A 520 8.90 -3.54 -3.75
N ASP A 521 7.90 -2.72 -3.43
CA ASP A 521 6.85 -3.00 -2.46
C ASP A 521 6.07 -4.27 -2.84
N ALA A 522 5.83 -4.53 -4.12
CA ALA A 522 5.12 -5.72 -4.57
C ALA A 522 5.91 -7.01 -4.31
N ILE A 523 7.22 -6.98 -4.51
CA ILE A 523 8.13 -8.09 -4.18
C ILE A 523 8.13 -8.32 -2.66
N ILE A 524 8.29 -7.25 -1.87
CA ILE A 524 8.28 -7.31 -0.41
C ILE A 524 6.94 -7.84 0.11
N ASP A 525 5.81 -7.41 -0.46
CA ASP A 525 4.47 -7.86 -0.07
C ASP A 525 4.28 -9.35 -0.35
N PHE A 526 4.76 -9.85 -1.50
CA PHE A 526 4.79 -11.30 -1.77
C PHE A 526 5.56 -12.03 -0.67
N GLU A 527 6.79 -11.63 -0.42
CA GLU A 527 7.68 -12.28 0.55
C GLU A 527 7.10 -12.30 1.97
N HIS A 528 6.50 -11.20 2.41
CA HIS A 528 6.01 -11.06 3.78
C HIS A 528 4.60 -11.60 4.02
N ASN A 529 3.68 -11.46 3.05
CA ASN A 529 2.25 -11.64 3.32
C ASN A 529 1.63 -12.86 2.66
N TYR A 530 2.16 -13.33 1.53
CA TYR A 530 1.51 -14.42 0.80
C TYR A 530 2.44 -15.38 0.05
N ARG A 531 3.75 -15.37 0.31
CA ARG A 531 4.72 -16.29 -0.29
C ARG A 531 4.25 -17.74 -0.21
N ALA A 532 4.00 -18.31 -1.37
CA ALA A 532 3.73 -19.71 -1.58
C ALA A 532 4.05 -20.08 -3.02
N ASN A 533 4.30 -21.36 -3.26
CA ASN A 533 4.40 -21.84 -4.63
C ASN A 533 3.03 -21.70 -5.32
N ILE A 534 3.02 -21.57 -6.65
CA ILE A 534 1.81 -21.48 -7.47
C ILE A 534 1.38 -22.86 -7.98
N GLY A 535 0.15 -22.97 -8.48
CA GLY A 535 -0.38 -24.21 -9.06
C GLY A 535 -1.46 -24.87 -8.20
N ARG A 536 -1.50 -26.21 -8.16
CA ARG A 536 -2.64 -27.01 -7.65
C ARG A 536 -2.76 -27.09 -6.11
N GLY A 537 -2.11 -26.18 -5.38
CA GLY A 537 -2.25 -26.16 -3.92
C GLY A 537 -3.65 -25.72 -3.49
N VAL A 538 -4.12 -26.21 -2.35
CA VAL A 538 -5.47 -25.89 -1.82
C VAL A 538 -5.45 -24.86 -0.68
N HIS A 539 -4.27 -24.53 -0.15
CA HIS A 539 -4.17 -23.60 0.97
C HIS A 539 -4.22 -22.14 0.52
N ARG A 540 -4.77 -21.25 1.35
CA ARG A 540 -5.03 -19.84 1.00
C ARG A 540 -3.86 -19.11 0.31
N LEU A 541 -2.62 -19.27 0.79
CA LEU A 541 -1.47 -18.54 0.25
C LEU A 541 -1.10 -18.95 -1.19
N THR A 542 -1.24 -20.23 -1.55
CA THR A 542 -0.99 -20.67 -2.93
C THR A 542 -2.06 -20.15 -3.89
N GLN A 543 -3.31 -20.00 -3.44
CA GLN A 543 -4.39 -19.43 -4.23
C GLN A 543 -4.14 -17.94 -4.50
N ILE A 544 -3.73 -17.19 -3.47
CA ILE A 544 -3.38 -15.77 -3.62
C ILE A 544 -2.17 -15.59 -4.54
N SER A 545 -1.10 -16.37 -4.34
CA SER A 545 0.10 -16.31 -5.18
C SER A 545 -0.21 -16.67 -6.63
N SER A 546 -0.99 -17.74 -6.86
CA SER A 546 -1.38 -18.17 -8.21
C SER A 546 -2.21 -17.11 -8.91
N GLN A 547 -3.18 -16.51 -8.21
CA GLN A 547 -4.01 -15.45 -8.77
C GLN A 547 -3.20 -14.20 -9.12
N ARG A 548 -2.31 -13.74 -8.22
CA ARG A 548 -1.50 -12.54 -8.48
C ARG A 548 -0.49 -12.74 -9.60
N TYR A 549 0.12 -13.92 -9.68
CA TYR A 549 1.02 -14.28 -10.76
C TYR A 549 0.28 -14.40 -12.11
N TRP A 550 -0.95 -14.93 -12.10
CA TRP A 550 -1.81 -14.94 -13.28
C TRP A 550 -2.21 -13.53 -13.73
N HIS A 551 -2.66 -12.66 -12.81
CA HIS A 551 -2.95 -11.26 -13.14
C HIS A 551 -1.73 -10.50 -13.70
N ALA A 552 -0.51 -10.87 -13.26
CA ALA A 552 0.69 -10.25 -13.80
C ALA A 552 0.87 -10.56 -15.30
N HIS A 553 0.54 -11.78 -15.73
CA HIS A 553 0.52 -12.13 -17.15
C HIS A 553 -0.50 -11.29 -17.92
N GLU A 554 -1.71 -11.13 -17.39
CA GLU A 554 -2.76 -10.31 -18.02
C GLU A 554 -2.33 -8.85 -18.18
N LYS A 555 -1.72 -8.27 -17.14
CA LYS A 555 -1.22 -6.89 -17.18
C LYS A 555 -0.13 -6.71 -18.23
N VAL A 556 0.82 -7.64 -18.29
CA VAL A 556 1.91 -7.60 -19.26
C VAL A 556 1.38 -7.81 -20.69
N ALA A 557 0.45 -8.74 -20.87
CA ALA A 557 -0.21 -8.97 -22.17
C ALA A 557 -0.94 -7.70 -22.65
N LYS A 558 -1.73 -7.09 -21.77
CA LYS A 558 -2.46 -5.85 -22.06
C LYS A 558 -1.52 -4.69 -22.37
N PHE A 559 -0.43 -4.55 -21.62
CA PHE A 559 0.54 -3.47 -21.80
C PHE A 559 1.16 -3.44 -23.20
N ILE A 560 1.30 -4.62 -23.83
CA ILE A 560 1.84 -4.75 -25.20
C ILE A 560 0.75 -4.98 -26.26
N GLY A 561 -0.55 -4.88 -25.92
CA GLY A 561 -1.65 -5.16 -26.85
C GLY A 561 -1.70 -6.63 -27.34
N GLY A 562 -1.28 -7.57 -26.50
CA GLY A 562 -1.07 -8.98 -26.81
C GLY A 562 -2.09 -9.94 -26.20
N GLU A 563 -3.29 -9.50 -25.83
CA GLU A 563 -4.30 -10.35 -25.19
C GLU A 563 -4.82 -11.49 -26.10
N ASN A 564 -4.60 -11.39 -27.40
CA ASN A 564 -4.92 -12.42 -28.40
C ASN A 564 -3.88 -13.56 -28.48
N GLY A 565 -2.77 -13.47 -27.76
CA GLY A 565 -1.70 -14.47 -27.76
C GLY A 565 -1.43 -15.05 -26.37
N ILE A 566 -0.30 -15.74 -26.25
CA ILE A 566 0.19 -16.34 -25.01
C ILE A 566 1.39 -15.52 -24.54
N THR A 567 1.27 -14.93 -23.35
CA THR A 567 2.39 -14.28 -22.66
C THR A 567 3.05 -15.30 -21.74
N VAL A 568 4.35 -15.54 -21.91
CA VAL A 568 5.17 -16.47 -21.11
C VAL A 568 6.23 -15.67 -20.38
N PHE A 569 6.37 -15.86 -19.08
CA PHE A 569 7.48 -15.28 -18.32
C PHE A 569 8.73 -16.15 -18.42
N THR A 570 9.84 -15.48 -18.67
CA THR A 570 11.19 -16.03 -18.77
C THR A 570 12.11 -15.28 -17.81
N LYS A 571 13.37 -15.66 -17.74
CA LYS A 571 14.41 -14.98 -16.97
C LYS A 571 14.80 -13.63 -17.59
N ASN A 572 14.75 -13.52 -18.92
CA ASN A 572 15.13 -12.33 -19.71
C ASN A 572 14.83 -12.56 -21.20
N THR A 573 14.96 -11.52 -22.03
CA THR A 573 14.86 -11.62 -23.51
C THR A 573 15.71 -12.75 -24.10
N THR A 574 16.91 -12.98 -23.53
CA THR A 574 17.84 -13.99 -24.06
C THR A 574 17.27 -15.40 -23.94
N GLU A 575 16.66 -15.73 -22.81
CA GLU A 575 16.00 -17.02 -22.61
C GLU A 575 14.80 -17.16 -23.55
N ALA A 576 13.97 -16.12 -23.68
CA ALA A 576 12.85 -16.09 -24.61
C ALA A 576 13.27 -16.39 -26.06
N ILE A 577 14.34 -15.76 -26.55
CA ILE A 577 14.87 -16.02 -27.90
C ILE A 577 15.38 -17.45 -28.03
N ASN A 578 16.09 -17.96 -27.02
CA ASN A 578 16.59 -19.35 -27.05
C ASN A 578 15.44 -20.36 -27.03
N MET A 579 14.34 -20.08 -26.33
CA MET A 579 13.13 -20.91 -26.36
C MET A 579 12.53 -20.96 -27.77
N VAL A 580 12.46 -19.83 -28.48
CA VAL A 580 12.00 -19.82 -29.89
C VAL A 580 12.98 -20.58 -30.79
N ALA A 581 14.27 -20.32 -30.67
CA ALA A 581 15.31 -20.96 -31.48
C ALA A 581 15.31 -22.49 -31.34
N GLY A 582 15.22 -22.99 -30.10
CA GLY A 582 15.19 -24.44 -29.82
C GLY A 582 13.82 -25.08 -30.00
N GLY A 583 12.73 -24.32 -29.93
CA GLY A 583 11.37 -24.83 -30.04
C GLY A 583 10.84 -24.89 -31.48
N ILE A 584 11.47 -24.20 -32.44
CA ILE A 584 11.18 -24.37 -33.87
C ILE A 584 11.86 -25.66 -34.37
N SER A 585 11.14 -26.41 -35.21
CA SER A 585 11.72 -27.56 -35.91
C SER A 585 12.51 -27.10 -37.14
N TRP A 586 13.82 -27.34 -37.11
CA TRP A 586 14.77 -26.98 -38.16
C TRP A 586 15.28 -28.22 -38.91
N ASN A 587 15.47 -28.07 -40.22
CA ASN A 587 16.11 -29.02 -41.12
C ASN A 587 17.36 -28.38 -41.74
N PRO A 588 18.37 -29.17 -42.12
CA PRO A 588 19.49 -28.67 -42.90
C PRO A 588 19.01 -27.96 -44.18
N GLY A 589 19.53 -26.75 -44.43
CA GLY A 589 19.13 -25.89 -45.56
C GLY A 589 18.00 -24.90 -45.25
N ASP A 590 17.32 -25.03 -44.11
CA ASP A 590 16.43 -23.98 -43.62
C ASP A 590 17.23 -22.70 -43.35
N ARG A 591 16.57 -21.55 -43.48
CA ARG A 591 17.20 -20.24 -43.40
C ARG A 591 16.52 -19.34 -42.38
N ILE A 592 17.32 -18.53 -41.69
CA ILE A 592 16.89 -17.41 -40.86
C ILE A 592 17.58 -16.15 -41.34
N VAL A 593 16.83 -15.05 -41.43
CA VAL A 593 17.36 -13.72 -41.73
C VAL A 593 17.32 -12.86 -40.48
N THR A 594 18.41 -12.17 -40.21
CA THR A 594 18.54 -11.21 -39.10
C THR A 594 19.37 -10.01 -39.54
N THR A 595 19.68 -9.06 -38.65
CA THR A 595 20.32 -7.79 -39.00
C THR A 595 21.66 -7.60 -38.29
N VAL A 596 22.52 -6.71 -38.82
CA VAL A 596 23.73 -6.29 -38.09
C VAL A 596 23.42 -5.52 -36.81
N LEU A 597 22.20 -4.99 -36.64
CA LEU A 597 21.76 -4.23 -35.46
C LEU A 597 21.48 -5.10 -34.23
N GLU A 598 21.50 -6.43 -34.39
CA GLU A 598 21.10 -7.32 -33.30
C GLU A 598 22.06 -7.27 -32.11
N HIS A 599 21.46 -7.21 -30.93
CA HIS A 599 22.14 -7.61 -29.71
C HIS A 599 22.55 -9.09 -29.81
N HIS A 600 23.66 -9.48 -29.19
CA HIS A 600 24.17 -10.86 -29.23
C HIS A 600 23.13 -11.92 -28.88
N SER A 601 22.20 -11.61 -27.97
CA SER A 601 21.06 -12.46 -27.60
C SER A 601 20.13 -12.80 -28.77
N ASN A 602 20.00 -11.92 -29.76
CA ASN A 602 19.22 -12.14 -30.98
C ASN A 602 20.11 -12.47 -32.20
N LEU A 603 21.33 -12.97 -31.96
CA LEU A 603 22.24 -13.43 -33.02
C LEU A 603 22.83 -14.82 -32.73
N LEU A 604 23.38 -15.00 -31.53
CA LEU A 604 24.10 -16.22 -31.16
C LEU A 604 23.24 -17.49 -31.18
N PRO A 605 21.96 -17.48 -30.76
CA PRO A 605 21.12 -18.67 -30.85
C PRO A 605 20.97 -19.16 -32.29
N TRP A 606 20.84 -18.22 -33.24
CA TRP A 606 20.73 -18.52 -34.67
C TRP A 606 22.03 -19.07 -35.23
N ARG A 607 23.17 -18.45 -34.88
CA ARG A 607 24.50 -18.94 -35.26
C ARG A 607 24.78 -20.34 -34.71
N ALA A 608 24.27 -20.68 -33.53
CA ALA A 608 24.40 -22.03 -32.98
C ALA A 608 23.67 -23.08 -33.83
N LEU A 609 22.53 -22.74 -34.44
CA LEU A 609 21.78 -23.61 -35.35
C LEU A 609 22.52 -23.90 -36.67
N SER A 610 23.51 -23.10 -37.06
CA SER A 610 24.35 -23.42 -38.23
C SER A 610 25.11 -24.74 -38.08
N LYS A 611 25.35 -25.21 -36.84
CA LYS A 611 25.89 -26.56 -36.59
C LYS A 611 24.92 -27.68 -37.01
N GLN A 612 23.63 -27.37 -37.14
CA GLN A 612 22.57 -28.27 -37.61
C GLN A 612 22.26 -28.06 -39.11
N GLY A 613 23.03 -27.23 -39.81
CA GLY A 613 22.84 -26.93 -41.22
C GLY A 613 21.87 -25.79 -41.52
N VAL A 614 21.45 -25.00 -40.52
CA VAL A 614 20.64 -23.78 -40.72
C VAL A 614 21.51 -22.64 -41.24
N ILE A 615 21.05 -21.98 -42.31
CA ILE A 615 21.73 -20.83 -42.91
C ILE A 615 21.29 -19.55 -42.20
N VAL A 616 22.25 -18.72 -41.78
CA VAL A 616 21.98 -17.46 -41.08
C VAL A 616 22.47 -16.31 -41.95
N ASP A 617 21.54 -15.54 -42.52
CA ASP A 617 21.85 -14.30 -43.23
C ASP A 617 21.74 -13.13 -42.28
N VAL A 618 22.71 -12.21 -42.37
CA VAL A 618 22.76 -10.99 -41.58
C VAL A 618 22.78 -9.83 -42.56
N ILE A 619 21.68 -9.08 -42.62
CA ILE A 619 21.54 -7.93 -43.52
C ILE A 619 22.13 -6.66 -42.89
N GLY A 620 22.61 -5.76 -43.75
CA GLY A 620 23.16 -4.47 -43.35
C GLY A 620 22.09 -3.44 -42.96
N THR A 621 22.55 -2.20 -42.80
CA THR A 621 21.69 -1.03 -42.63
C THR A 621 21.75 -0.13 -43.85
N ASP A 622 20.70 0.65 -44.08
CA ASP A 622 20.71 1.78 -44.99
C ASP A 622 21.44 3.00 -44.39
N SER A 623 21.46 4.11 -45.12
CA SER A 623 22.11 5.36 -44.69
C SER A 623 21.44 6.05 -43.49
N SER A 624 20.24 5.62 -43.10
CA SER A 624 19.52 6.11 -41.92
C SER A 624 19.73 5.22 -40.68
N TYR A 625 20.61 4.22 -40.78
CA TYR A 625 20.84 3.15 -39.81
C TYR A 625 19.69 2.15 -39.66
N SER A 626 18.65 2.24 -40.49
CA SER A 626 17.53 1.27 -40.49
C SER A 626 17.92 -0.01 -41.24
N PRO A 627 17.36 -1.20 -40.94
CA PRO A 627 17.62 -2.41 -41.70
C PRO A 627 17.35 -2.23 -43.21
N ASP A 628 18.25 -2.71 -44.08
CA ASP A 628 18.07 -2.63 -45.53
C ASP A 628 16.95 -3.59 -46.00
N LEU A 629 15.75 -3.04 -46.20
CA LEU A 629 14.59 -3.81 -46.66
C LEU A 629 14.70 -4.30 -48.10
N SER A 630 15.55 -3.68 -48.93
CA SER A 630 15.83 -4.15 -50.29
C SER A 630 16.70 -5.40 -50.23
N GLU A 631 17.69 -5.42 -49.34
CA GLU A 631 18.47 -6.61 -49.05
C GLU A 631 17.59 -7.71 -48.45
N LEU A 632 16.72 -7.40 -47.49
CA LEU A 632 15.78 -8.37 -46.90
C LEU A 632 14.96 -9.09 -47.98
N LYS A 633 14.35 -8.34 -48.91
CA LYS A 633 13.57 -8.90 -50.03
C LYS A 633 14.41 -9.77 -50.96
N ARG A 634 15.70 -9.48 -51.09
CA ARG A 634 16.64 -10.23 -51.94
C ARG A 634 17.08 -11.55 -51.30
N VAL A 635 17.28 -11.57 -49.98
CA VAL A 635 17.79 -12.76 -49.25
C VAL A 635 16.70 -13.72 -48.82
N ILE A 636 15.45 -13.24 -48.67
CA ILE A 636 14.30 -14.10 -48.42
C ILE A 636 14.11 -15.07 -49.59
N CYS A 637 13.88 -16.35 -49.28
CA CYS A 637 13.65 -17.41 -50.25
C CYS A 637 12.70 -18.48 -49.67
N PRO A 638 12.26 -19.48 -50.46
CA PRO A 638 11.33 -20.50 -49.98
C PRO A 638 11.80 -21.33 -48.77
N SER A 639 13.12 -21.37 -48.48
CA SER A 639 13.64 -22.05 -47.28
C SER A 639 13.77 -21.14 -46.06
N THR A 640 13.44 -19.85 -46.18
CA THR A 640 13.42 -18.92 -45.05
C THR A 640 12.24 -19.23 -44.14
N LYS A 641 12.52 -19.65 -42.91
CA LYS A 641 11.50 -19.99 -41.90
C LYS A 641 11.20 -18.86 -40.92
N LEU A 642 12.20 -18.03 -40.62
CA LEU A 642 12.11 -17.00 -39.60
C LEU A 642 12.88 -15.75 -40.06
N VAL A 643 12.31 -14.59 -39.77
CA VAL A 643 13.02 -13.31 -39.71
C VAL A 643 13.07 -12.89 -38.25
N ALA A 644 14.25 -12.55 -37.73
CA ALA A 644 14.44 -12.11 -36.35
C ALA A 644 15.10 -10.73 -36.34
N VAL A 645 14.39 -9.73 -35.82
CA VAL A 645 14.84 -8.33 -35.86
C VAL A 645 14.62 -7.62 -34.52
N THR A 646 15.54 -6.75 -34.15
CA THR A 646 15.29 -5.79 -33.06
C THR A 646 14.25 -4.75 -33.47
N TYR A 647 13.37 -4.37 -32.55
CA TYR A 647 12.44 -3.24 -32.75
C TYR A 647 13.17 -1.90 -32.55
N ALA A 648 14.10 -1.84 -31.60
CA ALA A 648 14.92 -0.65 -31.39
C ALA A 648 16.37 -1.03 -31.03
N SER A 649 17.33 -0.43 -31.72
CA SER A 649 18.75 -0.72 -31.49
C SER A 649 19.19 -0.26 -30.10
N ASN A 650 19.90 -1.13 -29.38
CA ASN A 650 20.50 -0.79 -28.09
C ASN A 650 21.79 0.04 -28.21
N VAL A 651 22.24 0.35 -29.43
CA VAL A 651 23.45 1.13 -29.70
C VAL A 651 23.07 2.46 -30.35
N LEU A 652 22.36 2.41 -31.47
CA LEU A 652 22.07 3.59 -32.29
C LEU A 652 20.73 4.25 -31.92
N GLY A 653 19.93 3.59 -31.09
CA GLY A 653 18.57 4.03 -30.78
C GLY A 653 17.59 3.95 -31.94
N VAL A 654 18.00 3.53 -33.14
CA VAL A 654 17.12 3.45 -34.32
C VAL A 654 15.92 2.54 -34.09
N VAL A 655 14.72 3.03 -34.39
CA VAL A 655 13.46 2.28 -34.41
C VAL A 655 13.31 1.64 -35.78
N THR A 656 13.16 0.32 -35.83
CA THR A 656 13.10 -0.43 -37.09
C THR A 656 11.66 -0.52 -37.62
N PRO A 657 11.46 -0.63 -38.95
CA PRO A 657 10.13 -0.66 -39.56
C PRO A 657 9.48 -2.04 -39.44
N VAL A 658 9.24 -2.50 -38.20
CA VAL A 658 8.77 -3.87 -37.90
C VAL A 658 7.43 -4.20 -38.57
N CYS A 659 6.53 -3.22 -38.75
CA CYS A 659 5.25 -3.44 -39.43
C CYS A 659 5.44 -3.74 -40.93
N GLU A 660 6.41 -3.08 -41.57
CA GLU A 660 6.76 -3.35 -42.98
C GLU A 660 7.44 -4.70 -43.12
N ILE A 661 8.34 -5.03 -42.19
CA ILE A 661 8.99 -6.35 -42.13
C ILE A 661 7.95 -7.45 -41.92
N ALA A 662 6.97 -7.25 -41.02
CA ALA A 662 5.88 -8.19 -40.80
C ALA A 662 5.05 -8.41 -42.06
N LYS A 663 4.74 -7.35 -42.80
CA LYS A 663 4.06 -7.46 -44.10
C LYS A 663 4.86 -8.31 -45.09
N ILE A 664 6.16 -8.06 -45.23
CA ILE A 664 7.05 -8.86 -46.10
C ILE A 664 7.07 -10.33 -45.66
N CYS A 665 7.14 -10.60 -44.36
CA CYS A 665 7.15 -11.96 -43.81
C CYS A 665 5.82 -12.68 -44.10
N HIS A 666 4.69 -12.04 -43.82
CA HIS A 666 3.36 -12.60 -44.07
C HIS A 666 3.10 -12.91 -45.55
N GLU A 667 3.50 -12.02 -46.46
CA GLU A 667 3.37 -12.22 -47.91
C GLU A 667 4.15 -13.45 -48.40
N ASN A 668 5.17 -13.89 -47.66
CA ASN A 668 6.01 -15.04 -47.98
C ASN A 668 5.78 -16.25 -47.06
N GLY A 669 4.83 -16.20 -46.13
CA GLY A 669 4.55 -17.30 -45.18
C GLY A 669 5.67 -17.55 -44.16
N ILE A 670 6.44 -16.52 -43.83
CA ILE A 670 7.62 -16.58 -42.94
C ILE A 670 7.21 -16.08 -41.56
N LYS A 671 7.72 -16.71 -40.49
CA LYS A 671 7.49 -16.22 -39.14
C LYS A 671 8.36 -14.99 -38.82
N LEU A 672 7.89 -14.12 -37.95
CA LEU A 672 8.62 -12.95 -37.46
C LEU A 672 8.81 -12.99 -35.93
N LEU A 673 10.07 -12.90 -35.49
CA LEU A 673 10.44 -12.58 -34.12
C LEU A 673 10.90 -11.14 -34.01
N VAL A 674 10.31 -10.39 -33.08
CA VAL A 674 10.67 -9.01 -32.78
C VAL A 674 11.27 -8.91 -31.37
N ASP A 675 12.52 -8.46 -31.28
CA ASP A 675 13.17 -8.11 -30.01
C ASP A 675 12.79 -6.68 -29.58
N GLY A 676 11.85 -6.60 -28.65
CA GLY A 676 11.34 -5.37 -28.07
C GLY A 676 12.09 -4.89 -26.83
N ALA A 677 13.24 -5.48 -26.48
CA ALA A 677 13.93 -5.20 -25.21
C ALA A 677 14.24 -3.72 -24.98
N GLN A 678 14.42 -2.94 -26.05
CA GLN A 678 14.58 -1.47 -25.97
C GLN A 678 13.31 -0.71 -26.36
N ALA A 679 12.42 -1.24 -27.20
CA ALA A 679 11.22 -0.50 -27.58
C ALA A 679 10.22 -0.38 -26.41
N VAL A 680 10.01 -1.47 -25.68
CA VAL A 680 9.01 -1.56 -24.58
C VAL A 680 9.17 -0.48 -23.50
N PRO A 681 10.38 -0.12 -23.02
CA PRO A 681 10.53 0.95 -22.03
C PRO A 681 10.39 2.37 -22.57
N HIS A 682 10.44 2.59 -23.89
CA HIS A 682 10.62 3.92 -24.49
C HIS A 682 9.45 4.40 -25.36
N MET A 683 8.56 3.51 -25.80
CA MET A 683 7.47 3.87 -26.70
C MET A 683 6.25 2.95 -26.56
N PRO A 684 5.05 3.39 -27.01
CA PRO A 684 3.90 2.51 -27.10
C PRO A 684 4.18 1.31 -27.99
N VAL A 685 3.81 0.12 -27.54
CA VAL A 685 3.94 -1.13 -28.29
C VAL A 685 2.59 -1.81 -28.36
N ASN A 686 2.20 -2.23 -29.56
CA ASN A 686 1.04 -3.08 -29.78
C ASN A 686 1.43 -4.23 -30.72
N VAL A 687 1.60 -5.44 -30.17
CA VAL A 687 2.02 -6.62 -30.93
C VAL A 687 0.97 -7.07 -31.95
N SER A 688 -0.31 -6.78 -31.69
CA SER A 688 -1.39 -7.04 -32.64
C SER A 688 -1.29 -6.14 -33.87
N ASP A 689 -0.91 -4.87 -33.69
CA ASP A 689 -0.72 -3.92 -34.79
C ASP A 689 0.56 -4.21 -35.58
N ILE A 690 1.63 -4.63 -34.88
CA ILE A 690 2.89 -5.06 -35.50
C ILE A 690 2.67 -6.31 -36.36
N GLY A 691 1.84 -7.24 -35.89
CA GLY A 691 1.57 -8.50 -36.59
C GLY A 691 2.74 -9.49 -36.56
N CYS A 692 3.55 -9.49 -35.50
CA CYS A 692 4.62 -10.48 -35.33
C CYS A 692 4.08 -11.83 -34.80
N ASP A 693 4.88 -12.90 -34.94
CA ASP A 693 4.58 -14.22 -34.38
C ASP A 693 5.13 -14.37 -32.96
N PHE A 694 6.30 -13.77 -32.72
CA PHE A 694 6.98 -13.75 -31.42
C PHE A 694 7.42 -12.33 -31.09
N PHE A 695 7.17 -11.91 -29.85
CA PHE A 695 7.65 -10.64 -29.31
C PHE A 695 8.34 -10.87 -27.97
N VAL A 696 9.56 -10.39 -27.81
CA VAL A 696 10.39 -10.69 -26.64
C VAL A 696 10.94 -9.43 -25.98
N PHE A 697 11.00 -9.39 -24.66
CA PHE A 697 11.61 -8.28 -23.92
C PHE A 697 12.01 -8.67 -22.49
N SER A 698 12.76 -7.78 -21.85
CA SER A 698 13.33 -7.95 -20.51
C SER A 698 12.68 -7.00 -19.54
N GLY A 699 12.23 -7.49 -18.39
CA GLY A 699 11.57 -6.68 -17.37
C GLY A 699 12.48 -5.61 -16.75
N HIS A 700 13.75 -5.95 -16.51
CA HIS A 700 14.72 -5.04 -15.87
C HIS A 700 15.11 -3.79 -16.68
N LYS A 701 14.68 -3.70 -17.94
CA LYS A 701 14.81 -2.47 -18.75
C LYS A 701 13.56 -1.58 -18.69
N MET A 702 12.41 -2.16 -18.34
CA MET A 702 11.11 -1.51 -18.23
C MET A 702 10.65 -1.36 -16.78
N LEU A 703 11.58 -0.98 -15.90
CA LEU A 703 11.38 -0.77 -14.46
C LEU A 703 11.10 -2.02 -13.62
N GLY A 704 10.98 -3.18 -14.27
CA GLY A 704 10.71 -4.46 -13.62
C GLY A 704 11.93 -5.06 -12.93
N PRO A 705 11.74 -6.17 -12.20
CA PRO A 705 12.83 -6.81 -11.46
C PRO A 705 13.81 -7.55 -12.39
N THR A 706 15.05 -7.74 -11.93
CA THR A 706 15.98 -8.66 -12.60
C THR A 706 15.47 -10.11 -12.54
N GLY A 707 15.92 -10.95 -13.48
CA GLY A 707 15.43 -12.33 -13.59
C GLY A 707 13.97 -12.41 -14.05
N THR A 708 13.49 -11.38 -14.76
CA THR A 708 12.18 -11.37 -15.42
C THR A 708 12.34 -10.95 -16.89
N GLY A 709 11.66 -11.68 -17.76
CA GLY A 709 11.57 -11.45 -19.20
C GLY A 709 10.27 -12.03 -19.73
N VAL A 710 9.99 -11.76 -20.98
CA VAL A 710 8.71 -12.11 -21.61
C VAL A 710 8.97 -12.68 -22.99
N LEU A 711 8.29 -13.78 -23.28
CA LEU A 711 8.02 -14.28 -24.63
C LEU A 711 6.52 -14.19 -24.84
N TRP A 712 6.09 -13.27 -25.68
CA TRP A 712 4.75 -13.28 -26.23
C TRP A 712 4.76 -14.05 -27.55
N MET A 713 3.77 -14.91 -27.73
CA MET A 713 3.59 -15.67 -28.97
C MET A 713 2.13 -15.58 -29.42
N LYS A 714 1.92 -15.28 -30.70
CA LYS A 714 0.58 -15.20 -31.29
C LYS A 714 -0.16 -16.53 -31.20
N GLU A 715 0.54 -17.61 -31.52
CA GLU A 715 0.08 -19.00 -31.40
C GLU A 715 1.16 -19.85 -30.74
N PRO A 716 0.80 -20.94 -30.01
CA PRO A 716 1.75 -21.87 -29.39
C PRO A 716 2.47 -22.75 -30.45
N SER A 717 3.23 -22.10 -31.33
CA SER A 717 3.78 -22.68 -32.56
C SER A 717 5.23 -23.18 -32.44
N ILE A 718 5.69 -23.36 -31.20
CA ILE A 718 7.00 -23.90 -30.82
C ILE A 718 6.85 -25.01 -29.78
N GLU A 719 7.78 -25.95 -29.74
CA GLU A 719 7.85 -26.95 -28.68
C GLU A 719 8.51 -26.40 -27.41
N PRO A 720 8.07 -26.79 -26.20
CA PRO A 720 8.70 -26.36 -24.95
C PRO A 720 10.13 -26.89 -24.85
N LEU A 721 11.09 -25.97 -24.72
CA LEU A 721 12.51 -26.32 -24.58
C LEU A 721 12.83 -26.91 -23.20
N PHE A 722 12.17 -26.42 -22.15
CA PHE A 722 12.35 -26.89 -20.78
C PHE A 722 11.18 -27.78 -20.37
N LEU A 723 11.49 -28.99 -19.90
CA LEU A 723 10.50 -29.97 -19.46
C LEU A 723 10.63 -30.24 -17.95
N GLY A 724 9.51 -30.26 -17.22
CA GLY A 724 9.51 -30.49 -15.79
C GLY A 724 8.15 -30.34 -15.11
N GLY A 725 8.16 -30.27 -13.77
CA GLY A 725 6.94 -29.97 -13.01
C GLY A 725 6.42 -28.56 -13.29
N GLY A 726 5.12 -28.31 -13.09
CA GLY A 726 4.49 -27.00 -13.36
C GLY A 726 3.89 -26.87 -14.76
N MET A 727 4.52 -27.48 -15.77
CA MET A 727 4.07 -27.45 -17.16
C MET A 727 3.23 -28.66 -17.61
N VAL A 728 3.08 -29.67 -16.76
CA VAL A 728 2.43 -30.95 -17.09
C VAL A 728 1.03 -31.03 -16.48
N GLU A 729 0.05 -31.42 -17.27
CA GLU A 729 -1.31 -31.72 -16.81
C GLU A 729 -1.35 -33.11 -16.15
N SER A 730 -0.71 -34.10 -16.81
CA SER A 730 -0.58 -35.48 -16.35
C SER A 730 0.74 -36.10 -16.80
N VAL A 731 1.28 -37.04 -16.01
CA VAL A 731 2.52 -37.77 -16.29
C VAL A 731 2.31 -39.25 -16.02
N THR A 732 2.78 -40.09 -16.93
CA THR A 732 2.83 -41.55 -16.81
C THR A 732 4.27 -42.03 -17.02
N LYS A 733 4.53 -43.32 -16.83
CA LYS A 733 5.85 -43.91 -17.13
C LYS A 733 6.23 -43.83 -18.62
N ASP A 734 5.24 -43.73 -19.51
CA ASP A 734 5.41 -43.82 -20.97
C ASP A 734 5.32 -42.46 -21.68
N GLY A 735 4.94 -41.38 -20.96
CA GLY A 735 4.80 -40.04 -21.54
C GLY A 735 4.05 -39.05 -20.64
N PHE A 736 3.85 -37.82 -21.13
CA PHE A 736 3.17 -36.74 -20.42
C PHE A 736 2.22 -35.95 -21.33
N THR A 737 1.25 -35.27 -20.72
CA THR A 737 0.41 -34.25 -21.37
C THR A 737 0.77 -32.89 -20.79
N ALA A 738 1.03 -31.89 -21.64
CA ALA A 738 1.35 -30.53 -21.19
C ALA A 738 0.08 -29.75 -20.79
N GLU A 739 0.22 -28.82 -19.85
CA GLU A 739 -0.79 -27.81 -19.53
C GLU A 739 -1.05 -26.88 -20.75
N SER A 740 -2.11 -26.08 -20.68
CA SER A 740 -2.44 -25.08 -21.69
C SER A 740 -1.94 -23.68 -21.32
N GLY A 741 -1.94 -22.77 -22.30
CA GLY A 741 -1.51 -21.37 -22.13
C GLY A 741 -0.05 -21.24 -21.73
N TYR A 742 0.25 -20.23 -20.92
CA TYR A 742 1.62 -19.91 -20.50
C TYR A 742 2.30 -21.03 -19.70
N LYS A 743 1.51 -21.80 -18.92
CA LYS A 743 2.01 -22.91 -18.10
C LYS A 743 2.71 -23.98 -18.93
N ARG A 744 2.32 -24.19 -20.20
CA ARG A 744 2.99 -25.11 -21.13
C ARG A 744 4.49 -24.81 -21.26
N PHE A 745 4.88 -23.56 -21.10
CA PHE A 745 6.22 -23.06 -21.41
C PHE A 745 7.02 -22.64 -20.15
N GLU A 746 6.40 -22.69 -18.97
CA GLU A 746 7.02 -22.33 -17.68
C GLU A 746 7.29 -23.56 -16.83
N ALA A 747 8.32 -24.32 -17.19
CA ALA A 747 8.74 -25.48 -16.41
C ALA A 747 9.46 -25.09 -15.11
N GLY A 748 9.11 -25.77 -14.03
CA GLY A 748 9.65 -25.55 -12.68
C GLY A 748 8.84 -24.56 -11.85
N THR A 749 9.37 -24.21 -10.67
CA THR A 749 8.82 -23.08 -9.90
C THR A 749 9.32 -21.80 -10.56
N PRO A 750 8.44 -20.93 -11.07
CA PRO A 750 8.89 -19.72 -11.74
C PRO A 750 9.38 -18.66 -10.73
N ASN A 751 9.92 -17.56 -11.25
CA ASN A 751 10.20 -16.36 -10.47
C ASN A 751 8.88 -15.64 -10.12
N ILE A 752 8.15 -16.14 -9.12
CA ILE A 752 6.79 -15.68 -8.78
C ILE A 752 6.79 -14.21 -8.36
N SER A 753 7.67 -13.84 -7.43
CA SER A 753 7.77 -12.45 -6.94
C SER A 753 8.21 -11.49 -8.05
N GLY A 754 9.18 -11.91 -8.86
CA GLY A 754 9.62 -11.15 -10.03
C GLY A 754 8.51 -10.94 -11.04
N GLY A 755 7.77 -11.99 -11.42
CA GLY A 755 6.65 -11.89 -12.35
C GLY A 755 5.54 -10.97 -11.84
N ILE A 756 5.21 -11.03 -10.53
CA ILE A 756 4.28 -10.08 -9.92
C ILE A 756 4.82 -8.64 -10.01
N GLY A 757 6.10 -8.42 -9.67
CA GLY A 757 6.75 -7.12 -9.79
C GLY A 757 6.76 -6.58 -11.22
N LEU A 758 6.98 -7.45 -12.22
CA LEU A 758 6.91 -7.11 -13.64
C LEU A 758 5.51 -6.64 -14.05
N GLY A 759 4.46 -7.32 -13.58
CA GLY A 759 3.08 -6.87 -13.79
C GLY A 759 2.79 -5.49 -13.17
N ILE A 760 3.40 -5.17 -12.03
CA ILE A 760 3.29 -3.83 -11.41
C ILE A 760 4.10 -2.79 -12.18
N ALA A 761 5.24 -3.15 -12.76
CA ALA A 761 6.02 -2.26 -13.60
C ALA A 761 5.24 -1.88 -14.88
N ALA A 762 4.56 -2.87 -15.49
CA ALA A 762 3.66 -2.63 -16.62
C ALA A 762 2.52 -1.65 -16.26
N ASP A 763 1.82 -1.86 -15.14
CA ASP A 763 0.78 -0.92 -14.66
C ASP A 763 1.35 0.49 -14.39
N TYR A 764 2.58 0.58 -13.87
CA TYR A 764 3.22 1.85 -13.56
C TYR A 764 3.47 2.67 -14.84
N LEU A 765 4.03 2.03 -15.86
CA LEU A 765 4.25 2.63 -17.18
C LEU A 765 2.93 2.95 -17.88
N GLU A 766 1.93 2.06 -17.84
CA GLU A 766 0.61 2.31 -18.41
C GLU A 766 -0.06 3.54 -17.80
N LYS A 767 0.04 3.69 -16.47
CA LYS A 767 -0.56 4.82 -15.74
C LYS A 767 0.06 6.16 -16.10
N ILE A 768 1.36 6.18 -16.40
CA ILE A 768 2.05 7.40 -16.86
C ILE A 768 1.70 7.68 -18.31
N GLY A 769 1.53 6.62 -19.10
CA GLY A 769 1.18 6.66 -20.51
C GLY A 769 2.44 6.70 -21.38
N MET A 770 2.64 5.63 -22.16
CA MET A 770 3.83 5.48 -23.00
C MET A 770 3.97 6.54 -24.09
N GLY A 771 2.87 7.15 -24.53
CA GLY A 771 2.93 8.31 -25.45
C GLY A 771 3.60 9.52 -24.81
N ALA A 772 3.31 9.79 -23.53
CA ALA A 772 3.91 10.89 -22.79
C ALA A 772 5.38 10.61 -22.42
N VAL A 773 5.71 9.35 -22.07
CA VAL A 773 7.11 8.91 -21.91
C VAL A 773 7.90 9.17 -23.19
N ARG A 774 7.36 8.73 -24.33
CA ARG A 774 7.97 8.89 -25.64
C ARG A 774 8.25 10.36 -25.97
N GLU A 775 7.24 11.23 -25.83
CA GLU A 775 7.36 12.67 -26.11
C GLU A 775 8.42 13.34 -25.22
N TYR A 776 8.43 12.98 -23.93
CA TYR A 776 9.38 13.53 -22.97
C TYR A 776 10.82 13.09 -23.26
N GLU A 777 11.05 11.80 -23.46
CA GLU A 777 12.38 11.27 -23.80
C GLU A 777 12.87 11.81 -25.13
N GLU A 778 12.01 11.99 -26.13
CA GLU A 778 12.37 12.60 -27.41
C GLU A 778 12.91 14.03 -27.21
N THR A 779 12.28 14.83 -26.34
CA THR A 779 12.75 16.18 -25.99
C THR A 779 14.16 16.16 -25.42
N LEU A 780 14.44 15.26 -24.47
CA LEU A 780 15.76 15.10 -23.86
C LEU A 780 16.80 14.59 -24.86
N THR A 781 16.42 13.64 -25.69
CA THR A 781 17.29 13.03 -26.71
C THR A 781 17.69 14.05 -27.77
N ASN A 782 16.75 14.90 -28.20
CA ASN A 782 17.01 15.99 -29.14
C ASN A 782 18.05 16.97 -28.56
N ARG A 783 17.86 17.40 -27.31
CA ARG A 783 18.82 18.27 -26.62
C ARG A 783 20.21 17.65 -26.56
N LEU A 784 20.29 16.36 -26.20
CA LEU A 784 21.55 15.63 -26.09
C LEU A 784 22.29 15.56 -27.43
N ILE A 785 21.62 15.12 -28.49
CA ILE A 785 22.21 14.99 -29.82
C ILE A 785 22.65 16.36 -30.36
N GLU A 786 21.81 17.39 -30.25
CA GLU A 786 22.17 18.74 -30.70
C GLU A 786 23.33 19.34 -29.91
N GLY A 787 23.40 19.07 -28.60
CA GLY A 787 24.49 19.50 -27.75
C GLY A 787 25.81 18.84 -28.15
N LEU A 788 25.85 17.51 -28.20
CA LEU A 788 27.05 16.76 -28.53
C LEU A 788 27.56 17.07 -29.93
N LYS A 789 26.69 17.22 -30.93
CA LYS A 789 27.09 17.57 -32.31
C LYS A 789 27.75 18.95 -32.43
N LYS A 790 27.56 19.85 -31.46
CA LYS A 790 28.19 21.19 -31.46
C LYS A 790 29.61 21.19 -30.89
N ILE A 791 30.00 20.13 -30.17
CA ILE A 791 31.32 20.02 -29.56
C ILE A 791 32.31 19.52 -30.63
N PRO A 792 33.39 20.28 -30.94
CA PRO A 792 34.41 19.84 -31.89
C PRO A 792 35.02 18.49 -31.48
N GLY A 793 35.31 17.61 -32.44
CA GLY A 793 35.87 16.29 -32.16
C GLY A 793 34.87 15.24 -31.63
N VAL A 794 33.60 15.59 -31.39
CA VAL A 794 32.57 14.63 -30.98
C VAL A 794 31.79 14.12 -32.20
N THR A 795 31.74 12.79 -32.36
CA THR A 795 30.93 12.12 -33.40
C THR A 795 29.77 11.38 -32.75
N VAL A 796 28.54 11.69 -33.18
CA VAL A 796 27.30 11.09 -32.67
C VAL A 796 26.74 10.06 -33.65
N TYR A 797 26.39 8.87 -33.15
CA TYR A 797 25.82 7.75 -33.90
C TYR A 797 24.35 7.54 -33.49
N ALA A 798 23.45 8.26 -34.17
CA ALA A 798 22.01 8.12 -34.03
C ALA A 798 21.32 8.57 -35.34
N PRO A 799 20.12 8.07 -35.68
CA PRO A 799 19.31 8.62 -36.77
C PRO A 799 19.06 10.11 -36.55
N ASP A 800 18.96 10.92 -37.61
CA ASP A 800 18.72 12.37 -37.48
C ASP A 800 17.26 12.73 -37.18
N CYS A 801 16.31 11.96 -37.71
CA CYS A 801 14.88 12.17 -37.49
C CYS A 801 14.47 11.70 -36.08
N PRO A 802 13.91 12.58 -35.22
CA PRO A 802 13.49 12.23 -33.86
C PRO A 802 12.52 11.03 -33.81
N GLU A 803 11.55 11.00 -34.73
CA GLU A 803 10.53 9.95 -34.84
C GLU A 803 11.11 8.54 -35.05
N ASN A 804 12.32 8.44 -35.61
CA ASN A 804 12.97 7.18 -35.94
C ASN A 804 13.97 6.69 -34.88
N ARG A 805 14.00 7.30 -33.69
CA ARG A 805 14.96 6.91 -32.63
C ARG A 805 14.35 6.93 -31.24
N ILE A 806 14.77 6.05 -30.34
CA ILE A 806 14.52 6.10 -28.89
C ILE A 806 15.60 6.90 -28.16
N GLY A 807 15.49 7.04 -26.83
CA GLY A 807 16.44 7.76 -25.97
C GLY A 807 17.78 7.05 -25.75
N VAL A 808 18.40 6.52 -26.82
CA VAL A 808 19.71 5.88 -26.79
C VAL A 808 20.63 6.60 -27.75
N VAL A 809 21.72 7.17 -27.24
CA VAL A 809 22.66 7.98 -28.01
C VAL A 809 24.07 7.42 -27.81
N SER A 810 24.64 6.88 -28.89
CA SER A 810 26.06 6.52 -28.92
C SER A 810 26.90 7.66 -29.47
N PHE A 811 28.10 7.86 -28.93
CA PHE A 811 29.03 8.86 -29.42
C PHE A 811 30.48 8.47 -29.10
N ASN A 812 31.42 9.11 -29.80
CA ASN A 812 32.86 9.03 -29.55
C ASN A 812 33.46 10.44 -29.52
N VAL A 813 34.56 10.59 -28.78
CA VAL A 813 35.34 11.82 -28.67
C VAL A 813 36.71 11.56 -29.31
N GLU A 814 37.12 12.39 -30.26
CA GLU A 814 38.39 12.26 -30.97
C GLU A 814 39.56 12.30 -30.00
N GLY A 815 40.50 11.36 -30.14
CA GLY A 815 41.69 11.27 -29.28
C GLY A 815 41.50 10.50 -27.97
N PHE A 816 40.28 10.11 -27.61
CA PHE A 816 40.00 9.37 -26.37
C PHE A 816 39.41 7.98 -26.63
N HIS A 817 39.81 7.02 -25.79
CA HIS A 817 39.16 5.71 -25.79
C HIS A 817 37.78 5.81 -25.09
N PRO A 818 36.71 5.15 -25.57
CA PRO A 818 35.37 5.26 -24.96
C PRO A 818 35.31 4.93 -23.46
N HIS A 819 36.15 4.00 -23.00
CA HIS A 819 36.28 3.68 -21.57
C HIS A 819 36.85 4.85 -20.74
N GLU A 820 37.78 5.63 -21.28
CA GLU A 820 38.36 6.78 -20.58
C GLU A 820 37.29 7.86 -20.36
N ILE A 821 36.51 8.17 -21.39
CA ILE A 821 35.39 9.12 -21.29
C ILE A 821 34.35 8.67 -20.26
N ALA A 822 33.97 7.38 -20.28
CA ALA A 822 33.00 6.86 -19.32
C ALA A 822 33.51 6.90 -17.87
N GLN A 823 34.80 6.63 -17.67
CA GLN A 823 35.43 6.71 -16.35
C GLN A 823 35.49 8.15 -15.85
N GLU A 824 35.89 9.08 -16.70
CA GLU A 824 35.98 10.51 -16.40
C GLU A 824 34.60 11.09 -15.99
N LEU A 825 33.54 10.71 -16.71
CA LEU A 825 32.16 11.10 -16.39
C LEU A 825 31.68 10.58 -15.02
N ASP A 826 32.03 9.34 -14.67
CA ASP A 826 31.64 8.72 -13.39
C ASP A 826 32.42 9.36 -12.23
N GLU A 827 33.75 9.45 -12.34
CA GLU A 827 34.63 9.89 -11.25
C GLU A 827 34.52 11.39 -10.94
N ASN A 828 34.35 12.23 -11.96
CA ASN A 828 34.44 13.70 -11.79
C ASN A 828 33.09 14.42 -11.86
N ALA A 829 32.02 13.77 -12.34
CA ALA A 829 30.72 14.42 -12.49
C ALA A 829 29.52 13.60 -11.98
N ASP A 830 29.74 12.40 -11.43
CA ASP A 830 28.68 11.47 -11.00
C ASP A 830 27.68 11.16 -12.14
N ILE A 831 28.18 11.04 -13.39
CA ILE A 831 27.40 10.76 -14.60
C ILE A 831 27.69 9.34 -15.07
N MET A 832 26.71 8.45 -14.89
CA MET A 832 26.85 7.04 -15.23
C MET A 832 26.39 6.82 -16.68
N VAL A 833 27.35 6.55 -17.55
CA VAL A 833 27.16 6.07 -18.92
C VAL A 833 27.79 4.69 -19.07
N ARG A 834 27.70 4.09 -20.25
CA ARG A 834 28.42 2.84 -20.56
C ARG A 834 29.26 2.98 -21.80
N SER A 835 30.36 2.25 -21.83
CA SER A 835 31.31 2.20 -22.94
C SER A 835 31.58 0.77 -23.41
N GLY A 836 32.04 0.65 -24.65
CA GLY A 836 32.46 -0.61 -25.28
C GLY A 836 31.55 -1.04 -26.43
N PHE A 837 31.43 -2.35 -26.66
CA PHE A 837 30.70 -2.91 -27.81
C PHE A 837 29.20 -3.10 -27.59
N HIS A 838 28.70 -2.85 -26.37
CA HIS A 838 27.27 -2.96 -26.00
C HIS A 838 26.61 -4.29 -26.40
N CYS A 839 27.37 -5.38 -26.42
CA CYS A 839 26.94 -6.69 -26.91
C CYS A 839 26.37 -6.64 -28.36
N CYS A 840 26.95 -5.81 -29.22
CA CYS A 840 26.55 -5.60 -30.62
C CYS A 840 27.79 -5.46 -31.52
N GLN A 841 28.78 -6.32 -31.31
CA GLN A 841 30.08 -6.27 -32.03
C GLN A 841 29.97 -6.27 -33.57
N PRO A 842 29.09 -7.05 -34.22
CA PRO A 842 28.96 -7.01 -35.67
C PRO A 842 28.56 -5.63 -36.21
N LEU A 843 27.73 -4.88 -35.48
CA LEU A 843 27.40 -3.49 -35.84
C LEU A 843 28.63 -2.58 -35.73
N MET A 844 29.42 -2.76 -34.68
CA MET A 844 30.63 -1.97 -34.46
C MET A 844 31.64 -2.21 -35.58
N GLU A 845 31.86 -3.46 -35.98
CA GLU A 845 32.69 -3.81 -37.14
C GLU A 845 32.12 -3.21 -38.45
N TYR A 846 30.80 -3.34 -38.65
CA TYR A 846 30.11 -2.79 -39.83
C TYR A 846 30.25 -1.26 -39.96
N LEU A 847 30.28 -0.54 -38.83
CA LEU A 847 30.47 0.92 -38.78
C LEU A 847 31.94 1.35 -38.68
N GLY A 848 32.90 0.40 -38.60
CA GLY A 848 34.32 0.69 -38.44
C GLY A 848 34.72 1.19 -37.04
N LEU A 849 33.91 0.91 -36.01
CA LEU A 849 34.07 1.35 -34.62
C LEU A 849 34.78 0.30 -33.77
N ASN A 850 36.06 0.03 -34.07
CA ASN A 850 36.82 -1.08 -33.48
C ASN A 850 37.02 -0.99 -31.96
N GLU A 851 36.97 0.21 -31.38
CA GLU A 851 37.09 0.45 -29.92
C GLU A 851 35.72 0.57 -29.21
N GLY A 852 34.63 0.44 -29.98
CA GLY A 852 33.26 0.63 -29.50
C GLY A 852 32.85 2.11 -29.37
N THR A 853 31.86 2.36 -28.52
CA THR A 853 31.31 3.70 -28.29
C THR A 853 31.04 3.99 -26.82
N VAL A 854 30.95 5.28 -26.46
CA VAL A 854 30.22 5.71 -25.27
C VAL A 854 28.74 5.70 -25.61
N ARG A 855 27.89 5.32 -24.65
CA ARG A 855 26.44 5.31 -24.79
C ARG A 855 25.78 5.94 -23.58
N ALA A 856 25.11 7.06 -23.82
CA ALA A 856 24.16 7.65 -22.90
C ALA A 856 22.75 7.19 -23.28
N SER A 857 22.03 6.65 -22.32
CA SER A 857 20.69 6.10 -22.49
C SER A 857 19.75 6.68 -21.44
N ILE A 858 18.78 7.44 -21.94
CA ILE A 858 17.81 8.21 -21.19
C ILE A 858 16.69 7.28 -20.74
N GLY A 859 16.20 7.48 -19.52
CA GLY A 859 14.99 6.88 -19.02
C GLY A 859 13.97 7.95 -18.63
N MET A 860 12.74 7.51 -18.45
CA MET A 860 11.57 8.34 -18.15
C MET A 860 11.72 9.27 -16.92
N TYR A 861 12.66 9.01 -16.02
CA TYR A 861 12.93 9.82 -14.82
C TYR A 861 14.11 10.80 -14.98
N ASN A 862 14.82 10.77 -16.11
CA ASN A 862 15.92 11.70 -16.34
C ASN A 862 15.42 13.12 -16.60
N THR A 863 16.26 14.12 -16.38
CA THR A 863 15.87 15.54 -16.47
C THR A 863 16.68 16.29 -17.52
N MET A 864 16.17 17.45 -17.96
CA MET A 864 16.90 18.34 -18.87
C MET A 864 18.24 18.78 -18.27
N HIS A 865 18.26 19.04 -16.96
CA HIS A 865 19.48 19.43 -16.25
C HIS A 865 20.57 18.35 -16.31
N GLU A 866 20.19 17.08 -16.15
CA GLU A 866 21.12 15.94 -16.28
C GLU A 866 21.70 15.83 -17.71
N ILE A 867 20.90 16.14 -18.73
CA ILE A 867 21.37 16.20 -20.13
C ILE A 867 22.33 17.36 -20.34
N ASP A 868 22.00 18.55 -19.83
CA ASP A 868 22.86 19.74 -19.92
C ASP A 868 24.19 19.53 -19.19
N LEU A 869 24.17 18.86 -18.04
CA LEU A 869 25.36 18.50 -17.27
C LEU A 869 26.28 17.57 -18.08
N LEU A 870 25.74 16.50 -18.68
CA LEU A 870 26.54 15.61 -19.54
C LEU A 870 27.19 16.38 -20.70
N ILE A 871 26.44 17.26 -21.38
CA ILE A 871 26.97 18.04 -22.51
C ILE A 871 28.11 18.95 -22.04
N ALA A 872 27.92 19.66 -20.92
CA ALA A 872 28.92 20.56 -20.37
C ALA A 872 30.20 19.80 -19.95
N THR A 873 30.06 18.63 -19.32
CA THR A 873 31.22 17.81 -18.92
C THR A 873 31.97 17.27 -20.14
N ILE A 874 31.28 16.84 -21.20
CA ILE A 874 31.96 16.44 -22.45
C ILE A 874 32.68 17.62 -23.10
N GLU A 875 32.08 18.82 -23.07
CA GLU A 875 32.72 20.03 -23.59
C GLU A 875 33.99 20.39 -22.79
N GLU A 876 33.98 20.18 -21.47
CA GLU A 876 35.16 20.35 -20.61
C GLU A 876 36.26 19.31 -20.90
N ILE A 877 35.90 18.04 -21.14
CA ILE A 877 36.87 16.98 -21.45
C ILE A 877 37.60 17.23 -22.79
N VAL A 878 36.92 17.87 -23.75
CA VAL A 878 37.48 18.18 -25.08
C VAL A 878 38.42 19.39 -25.04
N GLN A 879 38.27 20.29 -24.06
CA GLN A 879 39.09 21.51 -23.89
C GLN A 879 40.41 21.22 -23.20
#